data_AF-A0A6A6M2Z0-F1
#
_entry.id   AF-A0A6A6M2Z0-F1
#
_cell.length_a   1.000
_cell.length_b   1.000
_cell.length_c   1.000
_cell.angle_alpha   90.00
_cell.angle_beta   90.00
_cell.angle_gamma   90.00
#
_symmetry.space_group_name_H-M   'P 1'
#
loop_
_entity.id
_entity.type
_entity.pdbx_description
1 polymer ?
#
loop_
_entity_poly.entity_id
_entity_poly.type
_entity_poly.pdbx_seq_one_letter_code
_entity_poly.pdbx_strand_id
1 'polypeptide(L)'
;MASKSFKLSRSNLSVSSDAADSQKPPLPPTVTFGRRTSSGRYISYSRDDLDSELGSSDFMNYTVHIPPTPDNQPMDPSISQKVEEQYVSNSLFTGGFNSVTRAHLMDKVIDSETSHPQMAGAKGSSCSIPGCDAKVMSDERGVDILPCECDFKICRDCYIDAVKTGGGICPGCKEPYKNTELDEVAADNGRPLPLPPPGTVSKMERRLSLMKSTKSVLMRSQTGDFDHNRWLFETRGTYGYGNAIWPSDGGFGNGTDEDVAESKELMSKPWRPLTRKLKIPAAVISPYRLLIFIRIVVLGLFLTWRVRHQNNDAIWLWGMSVVCEIWFAFSWLLDQLPKLCPINRATDLNVLKEKFETPNPSNPTGKSDLPGIDVYVSTADPEKEPPLVTANTILSILAADYPVEKLSCYVSDDGGALLTFEAMAEAASFANIWVPFCRKHGIEPRNPESYFTLKRDPYKNKVRPDFVKDRRRAKREYDEFKVRINGLPDSIRRRSDAYHAREEIKAMKLQRQNRDDETVESVKIPKATWMADGTHWPGTWMHPAPEHSRGDHAGIIQVMLKPPSDEPLHGNADDTRIMDFTDVDIRLPLLVYVSREKRPGYDHNKKAGAMNALVRASAIMSNGPFILNLDCDHYIYNSQAMREGMCFMMDRGGDRICYVQFPQRFEGIDPSDRYANHNTVFFDVNMRALDGLMGPVYVGTGCLFRRTALYGFDPPRAKEHHPGCFSSCFTRRKKHSSVGNNPEENRALRMGDSDDEEMNLSQFPKMFGNSTFLIDSIPVAEFQGRPLADHPAVKNGRPPGALTIPRELLDASTVAEAVSVISCWYEDKTEWGQRVGWIYGSVTEDVVTGYRMHNRGWKSVYCVTKRDAFRGTAPINLTDRLHQVLRWATGSVEIFFSRNNALLASPRMKFLQRIAYLNVGIYPFTSIFLIVYCFLPALSLFSGQFIVQTLNVTFLVYLLVISLTLCLLALLEIKWSGIALEEWWRNEQFWLIGGTSAHLAAVLQGLLKVIAGIEISFTLTSKSAGDD
;
A
#
# COMPACT_ATOMS: atom_id res chain seq x y z
N MET A 1 -38.58 28.72 14.57
CA MET A 1 -39.36 29.98 14.54
C MET A 1 -39.15 30.74 15.85
N ALA A 2 -39.69 31.96 16.00
CA ALA A 2 -39.47 32.86 17.14
C ALA A 2 -40.22 32.40 18.45
N SER A 3 -40.16 33.07 19.62
CA SER A 3 -39.80 34.47 19.94
C SER A 3 -39.59 34.73 21.46
N LYS A 4 -38.99 35.89 21.82
CA LYS A 4 -39.17 36.72 23.06
C LYS A 4 -38.86 36.03 24.44
N SER A 5 -37.99 36.55 25.32
CA SER A 5 -37.86 37.88 25.98
C SER A 5 -38.82 38.13 27.17
N PHE A 6 -38.30 38.21 28.41
CA PHE A 6 -38.36 39.40 29.30
C PHE A 6 -37.48 39.26 30.58
N LYS A 7 -37.54 40.22 31.52
CA LYS A 7 -36.62 40.46 32.68
C LYS A 7 -37.28 40.23 34.07
N LEU A 8 -36.48 40.49 35.15
CA LEU A 8 -36.87 40.87 36.55
C LEU A 8 -37.22 39.69 37.50
N SER A 9 -36.93 39.72 38.83
CA SER A 9 -36.19 40.67 39.69
C SER A 9 -35.85 40.09 41.09
N ARG A 10 -34.99 40.78 41.86
CA ARG A 10 -34.87 40.80 43.35
C ARG A 10 -34.39 39.49 44.04
N SER A 11 -33.85 39.49 45.27
CA SER A 11 -33.12 40.53 46.06
C SER A 11 -32.49 39.89 47.33
N ASN A 12 -31.80 40.70 48.15
CA ASN A 12 -31.33 40.44 49.54
C ASN A 12 -30.02 39.63 49.70
N LEU A 13 -29.22 39.79 50.78
CA LEU A 13 -28.75 40.98 51.55
C LEU A 13 -27.71 40.51 52.62
N SER A 14 -26.96 41.47 53.22
CA SER A 14 -25.85 41.37 54.21
C SER A 14 -24.44 41.16 53.59
N VAL A 15 -23.38 41.98 53.84
CA VAL A 15 -22.93 42.90 54.95
C VAL A 15 -22.37 42.12 56.16
N SER A 16 -21.19 42.39 56.75
CA SER A 16 -20.17 43.49 56.70
C SER A 16 -18.74 42.94 56.40
N SER A 17 -17.64 43.66 56.11
CA SER A 17 -17.10 44.99 56.49
C SER A 17 -16.51 45.01 57.95
N ASP A 18 -15.36 45.63 58.29
CA ASP A 18 -14.48 46.62 57.62
C ASP A 18 -12.98 46.61 58.06
N ALA A 19 -12.13 47.31 57.26
CA ALA A 19 -10.92 48.17 57.49
C ALA A 19 -10.20 48.27 58.89
N ALA A 20 -8.94 48.74 59.05
CA ALA A 20 -7.73 49.04 58.23
C ALA A 20 -6.53 49.29 59.24
N ASP A 21 -5.41 50.05 59.08
CA ASP A 21 -4.79 51.00 58.11
C ASP A 21 -3.25 51.19 58.41
N SER A 22 -2.52 51.91 57.52
CA SER A 22 -1.27 52.72 57.68
C SER A 22 0.06 52.14 58.28
N GLN A 23 1.30 52.57 57.90
CA GLN A 23 1.83 53.38 56.76
C GLN A 23 3.38 53.25 56.57
N LYS A 24 3.83 53.05 55.31
CA LYS A 24 5.07 53.58 54.63
C LYS A 24 6.54 53.10 54.99
N PRO A 25 7.55 53.34 54.07
CA PRO A 25 8.76 52.47 53.88
C PRO A 25 10.10 53.29 53.74
N PRO A 26 11.17 52.97 52.94
CA PRO A 26 11.73 51.72 52.34
C PRO A 26 13.28 51.54 52.55
N LEU A 27 13.93 50.63 51.77
CA LEU A 27 15.39 50.45 51.43
C LEU A 27 15.98 49.05 51.83
N PRO A 28 17.15 48.63 51.30
CA PRO A 28 17.37 48.08 49.95
C PRO A 28 17.82 46.59 49.97
N PRO A 29 17.86 45.87 48.82
CA PRO A 29 18.12 44.42 48.82
C PRO A 29 19.61 44.05 48.91
N THR A 30 20.00 43.25 49.92
CA THR A 30 21.31 42.59 49.99
C THR A 30 21.22 41.15 49.50
N VAL A 31 21.80 40.87 48.33
CA VAL A 31 21.92 39.52 47.77
C VAL A 31 22.98 38.71 48.51
N THR A 32 22.65 37.50 48.93
CA THR A 32 23.62 36.49 49.40
C THR A 32 23.45 35.18 48.62
N PHE A 33 24.54 34.75 47.97
CA PHE A 33 24.54 33.52 47.17
C PHE A 33 24.75 32.29 48.06
N GLY A 34 23.76 31.39 48.11
CA GLY A 34 23.85 30.09 48.80
C GLY A 34 23.98 28.92 47.84
N ARG A 35 25.17 28.31 47.74
CA ARG A 35 25.39 27.11 46.90
C ARG A 35 24.96 25.85 47.65
N ARG A 36 23.98 25.12 47.10
CA ARG A 36 23.40 23.91 47.71
C ARG A 36 24.38 22.73 47.65
N THR A 37 24.62 22.08 48.79
CA THR A 37 25.26 20.75 48.87
C THR A 37 24.22 19.68 49.23
N SER A 38 24.54 18.41 49.02
CA SER A 38 23.59 17.30 48.94
C SER A 38 23.01 16.77 50.28
N SER A 39 23.31 17.39 51.42
CA SER A 39 22.91 16.89 52.76
C SER A 39 22.09 17.84 53.64
N GLY A 40 21.71 19.02 53.12
CA GLY A 40 20.51 19.75 53.58
C GLY A 40 20.47 20.35 55.00
N ARG A 41 21.54 20.34 55.80
CA ARG A 41 21.59 21.06 57.09
C ARG A 41 22.11 22.48 56.96
N TYR A 42 21.41 23.43 57.60
CA TYR A 42 21.94 24.76 57.88
C TYR A 42 22.83 24.72 59.13
N ILE A 43 24.02 25.31 59.05
CA ILE A 43 24.90 25.57 60.19
C ILE A 43 25.41 27.00 60.04
N SER A 44 25.15 27.85 61.04
CA SER A 44 25.65 29.22 61.11
C SER A 44 27.00 29.26 61.81
N TYR A 45 28.00 29.85 61.18
CA TYR A 45 29.24 30.29 61.86
C TYR A 45 29.47 31.78 61.65
N SER A 46 30.08 32.40 62.67
CA SER A 46 30.41 33.82 62.67
C SER A 46 31.51 34.13 61.64
N ARG A 47 31.61 35.40 61.25
CA ARG A 47 32.69 35.93 60.44
C ARG A 47 33.75 36.56 61.36
N ASP A 48 34.56 35.70 61.96
CA ASP A 48 35.88 35.99 62.53
C ASP A 48 36.76 34.74 62.34
N ASP A 49 38.04 34.79 62.71
CA ASP A 49 39.06 33.74 62.46
C ASP A 49 39.34 33.46 60.96
N LEU A 50 39.75 34.50 60.24
CA LEU A 50 40.47 34.38 58.96
C LEU A 50 41.72 35.28 58.97
N ASP A 51 42.74 34.88 59.72
CA ASP A 51 44.13 35.35 59.58
C ASP A 51 45.10 34.47 60.41
N SER A 52 45.88 33.59 59.76
CA SER A 52 47.20 33.10 60.25
C SER A 52 47.93 32.21 59.24
N GLU A 53 49.21 32.54 59.04
CA GLU A 53 50.35 31.65 58.69
C GLU A 53 50.33 30.85 57.36
N LEU A 54 50.64 31.60 56.30
CA LEU A 54 51.55 31.27 55.20
C LEU A 54 52.62 30.18 55.53
N GLY A 55 52.74 29.09 54.73
CA GLY A 55 53.78 28.06 54.95
C GLY A 55 54.02 27.02 53.84
N SER A 56 54.93 27.33 52.90
CA SER A 56 55.77 26.46 52.04
C SER A 56 55.26 25.13 51.41
N SER A 57 55.50 24.98 50.09
CA SER A 57 55.86 23.73 49.33
C SER A 57 54.98 22.46 49.50
N ASP A 58 54.51 21.79 48.44
CA ASP A 58 55.27 21.36 47.25
C ASP A 58 54.44 21.29 45.95
N PHE A 59 55.14 21.26 44.81
CA PHE A 59 54.55 20.92 43.50
C PHE A 59 54.56 19.41 43.26
N MET A 60 53.40 18.79 43.08
CA MET A 60 53.28 17.44 42.49
C MET A 60 52.35 17.44 41.26
N ASN A 61 52.70 16.64 40.26
CA ASN A 61 52.06 16.64 38.95
C ASN A 61 50.66 16.01 38.98
N TYR A 62 49.65 16.72 38.45
CA TYR A 62 48.29 16.18 38.30
C TYR A 62 48.13 15.45 36.96
N THR A 63 48.40 14.14 36.95
CA THR A 63 48.05 13.29 35.80
C THR A 63 46.56 12.95 35.81
N VAL A 64 45.83 13.50 34.84
CA VAL A 64 44.41 13.17 34.61
C VAL A 64 44.30 11.72 34.15
N HIS A 65 43.79 10.84 35.02
CA HIS A 65 43.28 9.54 34.57
C HIS A 65 41.97 9.76 33.81
N ILE A 66 42.08 9.80 32.48
CA ILE A 66 40.94 9.61 31.59
C ILE A 66 40.44 8.18 31.83
N PRO A 67 39.15 7.96 32.18
CA PRO A 67 38.62 6.61 32.28
C PRO A 67 38.68 5.95 30.90
N PRO A 68 39.06 4.67 30.78
CA PRO A 68 39.03 4.00 29.49
C PRO A 68 37.61 4.07 28.92
N THR A 69 37.51 4.43 27.64
CA THR A 69 36.27 4.23 26.87
C THR A 69 35.84 2.77 27.01
N PRO A 70 34.55 2.46 27.25
CA PRO A 70 34.11 1.07 27.37
C PRO A 70 34.45 0.27 26.11
N ASP A 71 35.49 -0.55 26.20
CA ASP A 71 35.89 -1.45 25.12
C ASP A 71 34.75 -2.43 24.81
N ASN A 72 34.61 -2.78 23.54
CA ASN A 72 33.52 -3.58 22.99
C ASN A 72 33.35 -4.92 23.71
N GLN A 73 32.50 -4.98 24.74
CA GLN A 73 31.80 -6.20 25.06
C GLN A 73 30.79 -6.45 23.94
N PRO A 74 30.88 -7.56 23.19
CA PRO A 74 29.85 -7.90 22.23
C PRO A 74 28.56 -8.18 23.01
N MET A 75 27.59 -7.27 22.92
CA MET A 75 26.22 -7.58 23.30
C MET A 75 25.79 -8.86 22.56
N ASP A 76 25.01 -9.71 23.22
CA ASP A 76 24.36 -10.83 22.55
C ASP A 76 23.61 -10.27 21.32
N PRO A 77 23.86 -10.77 20.10
CA PRO A 77 23.28 -10.18 18.90
C PRO A 77 21.75 -10.19 18.94
N SER A 78 21.13 -11.15 19.65
CA SER A 78 19.68 -11.23 19.85
C SER A 78 19.13 -10.20 20.85
N ILE A 79 20.00 -9.50 21.59
CA ILE A 79 19.67 -8.38 22.46
C ILE A 79 19.91 -7.07 21.72
N SER A 80 21.05 -6.91 21.03
CA SER A 80 21.35 -5.72 20.21
C SER A 80 20.24 -5.46 19.19
N GLN A 81 19.88 -6.49 18.42
CA GLN A 81 18.79 -6.44 17.44
C GLN A 81 17.44 -5.97 18.03
N LYS A 82 17.10 -6.38 19.26
CA LYS A 82 15.84 -5.95 19.91
C LYS A 82 15.88 -4.50 20.38
N VAL A 83 17.05 -4.03 20.82
CA VAL A 83 17.28 -2.62 21.18
C VAL A 83 17.25 -1.75 19.93
N GLU A 84 17.89 -2.19 18.83
CA GLU A 84 17.86 -1.53 17.51
C GLU A 84 16.43 -1.45 16.95
N GLU A 85 15.67 -2.55 16.95
CA GLU A 85 14.25 -2.52 16.55
C GLU A 85 13.43 -1.52 17.40
N GLN A 86 13.65 -1.48 18.72
CA GLN A 86 12.93 -0.59 19.62
C GLN A 86 13.32 0.88 19.41
N TYR A 87 14.60 1.14 19.12
CA TYR A 87 15.07 2.45 18.71
C TYR A 87 14.42 2.89 17.39
N VAL A 88 14.29 1.99 16.41
CA VAL A 88 13.63 2.25 15.12
C VAL A 88 12.12 2.47 15.26
N SER A 89 11.42 1.71 16.11
CA SER A 89 9.97 1.95 16.32
C SER A 89 9.68 3.22 17.12
N ASN A 90 10.59 3.62 18.01
CA ASN A 90 10.38 4.73 18.94
C ASN A 90 11.04 6.03 18.45
N SER A 91 11.67 6.04 17.28
CA SER A 91 12.29 7.24 16.69
C SER A 91 11.55 7.69 15.44
N LEU A 92 11.30 9.00 15.33
CA LEU A 92 10.85 9.65 14.11
C LEU A 92 12.08 10.12 13.33
N PHE A 93 12.29 9.56 12.14
CA PHE A 93 13.46 9.87 11.31
C PHE A 93 13.14 11.06 10.40
N THR A 94 13.82 12.18 10.61
CA THR A 94 13.78 13.36 9.72
C THR A 94 15.02 13.44 8.84
N GLY A 95 14.90 14.05 7.67
CA GLY A 95 16.03 14.33 6.77
C GLY A 95 15.60 15.00 5.47
N GLY A 96 16.57 15.39 4.65
CA GLY A 96 16.32 16.19 3.46
C GLY A 96 17.52 17.03 3.02
N PHE A 97 17.35 17.84 1.98
CA PHE A 97 18.39 18.61 1.30
C PHE A 97 19.22 19.46 2.27
N ASN A 98 20.55 19.26 2.23
CA ASN A 98 21.52 19.88 3.15
C ASN A 98 21.30 19.64 4.66
N SER A 99 20.47 18.66 5.04
CA SER A 99 20.24 18.26 6.43
C SER A 99 20.71 16.83 6.69
N VAL A 100 21.47 16.63 7.76
CA VAL A 100 21.85 15.30 8.25
C VAL A 100 20.60 14.60 8.78
N THR A 101 20.44 13.32 8.48
CA THR A 101 19.34 12.50 9.00
C THR A 101 19.35 12.46 10.53
N ARG A 102 18.21 12.74 11.17
CA ARG A 102 18.06 12.81 12.63
C ARG A 102 16.95 11.88 13.08
N ALA A 103 17.28 10.98 14.01
CA ALA A 103 16.31 10.20 14.75
C ALA A 103 15.86 10.99 15.99
N HIS A 104 14.59 11.40 16.00
CA HIS A 104 13.94 12.05 17.14
C HIS A 104 13.26 10.97 18.00
N LEU A 105 13.89 10.58 19.11
CA LEU A 105 13.34 9.57 20.01
C LEU A 105 12.12 10.13 20.74
N MET A 106 10.99 9.44 20.64
CA MET A 106 9.68 9.93 21.07
C MET A 106 9.31 9.37 22.46
N ASP A 107 9.38 10.22 23.48
CA ASP A 107 8.88 9.87 24.81
C ASP A 107 7.33 9.90 24.83
N LYS A 108 6.75 8.70 24.69
CA LYS A 108 5.30 8.40 24.84
C LYS A 108 4.36 9.27 23.98
N VAL A 109 4.20 8.91 22.72
CA VAL A 109 3.17 9.48 21.81
C VAL A 109 1.73 9.08 22.21
N ILE A 110 1.56 8.07 23.09
CA ILE A 110 0.25 7.50 23.44
C ILE A 110 0.13 7.28 24.95
N ASP A 111 -0.88 7.88 25.59
CA ASP A 111 -1.25 7.66 27.00
C ASP A 111 -2.04 6.35 27.24
N SER A 112 -2.17 5.46 26.24
CA SER A 112 -2.83 4.16 26.39
C SER A 112 -1.84 3.05 26.74
N GLU A 113 -2.19 2.24 27.75
CA GLU A 113 -1.41 1.09 28.20
C GLU A 113 -1.43 -0.04 27.16
N THR A 114 -0.53 0.04 26.17
CA THR A 114 -0.45 -0.88 25.04
C THR A 114 0.16 -2.23 25.42
N SER A 115 -0.65 -3.09 26.03
CA SER A 115 -0.31 -4.43 26.53
C SER A 115 0.02 -5.50 25.47
N HIS A 116 0.44 -5.11 24.25
CA HIS A 116 0.71 -6.02 23.15
C HIS A 116 2.19 -6.48 23.11
N PRO A 117 2.50 -7.79 23.03
CA PRO A 117 3.88 -8.30 23.09
C PRO A 117 4.83 -7.76 22.01
N GLN A 118 4.31 -7.34 20.86
CA GLN A 118 5.10 -6.76 19.76
C GLN A 118 5.53 -5.29 20.04
N MET A 119 5.02 -4.68 21.11
CA MET A 119 5.33 -3.28 21.52
C MET A 119 5.77 -3.13 22.99
N ALA A 120 5.68 -4.19 23.80
CA ALA A 120 5.99 -4.16 25.24
C ALA A 120 7.35 -4.79 25.60
N GLY A 121 8.05 -4.20 26.57
CA GLY A 121 9.35 -4.67 27.07
C GLY A 121 9.30 -5.92 27.97
N ALA A 122 10.47 -6.33 28.47
CA ALA A 122 10.66 -7.57 29.21
C ALA A 122 10.08 -7.59 30.65
N LYS A 123 9.98 -8.78 31.25
CA LYS A 123 9.48 -9.05 32.62
C LYS A 123 10.63 -9.54 33.54
N GLY A 124 10.64 -9.14 34.83
CA GLY A 124 11.76 -9.29 35.80
C GLY A 124 12.04 -10.68 36.44
N SER A 125 13.05 -10.77 37.33
CA SER A 125 13.94 -11.97 37.45
C SER A 125 14.08 -12.69 38.83
N SER A 126 15.04 -13.64 38.93
CA SER A 126 15.33 -14.69 39.94
C SER A 126 15.67 -14.33 41.41
N CYS A 127 14.90 -14.75 42.43
CA CYS A 127 15.26 -14.77 43.88
C CYS A 127 16.17 -15.96 44.25
N SER A 128 16.53 -16.12 45.52
CA SER A 128 17.52 -17.12 46.00
C SER A 128 17.33 -17.66 47.43
N ILE A 129 16.17 -17.55 48.09
CA ILE A 129 15.96 -18.11 49.45
C ILE A 129 15.51 -19.59 49.43
N PRO A 130 16.08 -20.47 50.29
CA PRO A 130 15.71 -21.90 50.33
C PRO A 130 14.24 -22.12 50.71
N GLY A 131 13.40 -22.45 49.72
CA GLY A 131 11.98 -22.78 49.90
C GLY A 131 10.98 -21.77 49.34
N CYS A 132 11.44 -20.61 48.83
CA CYS A 132 10.61 -19.70 48.06
C CYS A 132 10.95 -19.83 46.56
N ASP A 133 9.94 -20.09 45.73
CA ASP A 133 10.07 -20.56 44.34
C ASP A 133 10.25 -19.39 43.34
N ALA A 134 11.19 -18.48 43.66
CA ALA A 134 10.88 -17.05 43.85
C ALA A 134 11.59 -16.03 42.92
N LYS A 135 11.10 -14.77 42.89
CA LYS A 135 11.64 -13.62 42.10
C LYS A 135 11.98 -12.37 42.94
N VAL A 136 12.83 -11.51 42.40
CA VAL A 136 13.31 -10.30 43.07
C VAL A 136 12.30 -9.15 43.04
N MET A 137 12.52 -8.17 43.92
CA MET A 137 12.15 -6.77 43.67
C MET A 137 12.74 -6.27 42.34
N SER A 138 12.05 -5.36 41.66
CA SER A 138 12.58 -4.65 40.49
C SER A 138 12.18 -3.19 40.52
N ASP A 139 13.10 -2.33 40.10
CA ASP A 139 12.97 -0.88 39.99
C ASP A 139 12.07 -0.48 38.80
N GLU A 140 11.65 0.79 38.73
CA GLU A 140 10.78 1.30 37.64
C GLU A 140 11.37 1.12 36.23
N ARG A 141 12.67 0.83 36.14
CA ARG A 141 13.43 0.56 34.92
C ARG A 141 13.52 -0.93 34.55
N GLY A 142 12.86 -1.82 35.29
CA GLY A 142 12.88 -3.28 35.07
C GLY A 142 14.16 -3.99 35.52
N VAL A 143 15.05 -3.28 36.22
CA VAL A 143 16.30 -3.81 36.80
C VAL A 143 16.03 -4.33 38.21
N ASP A 144 16.62 -5.45 38.60
CA ASP A 144 16.43 -6.02 39.96
C ASP A 144 16.92 -5.04 41.05
N ILE A 145 16.17 -4.90 42.15
CA ILE A 145 16.61 -4.18 43.37
C ILE A 145 17.22 -5.19 44.34
N LEU A 146 18.48 -4.97 44.71
CA LEU A 146 19.21 -5.81 45.67
C LEU A 146 19.47 -4.99 46.94
N PRO A 147 18.85 -5.31 48.10
CA PRO A 147 18.95 -4.50 49.31
C PRO A 147 20.31 -4.64 50.04
N CYS A 148 21.25 -5.44 49.54
CA CYS A 148 22.59 -5.57 50.09
C CYS A 148 23.63 -5.62 48.97
N GLU A 149 24.81 -5.03 49.22
CA GLU A 149 25.96 -4.93 48.31
C GLU A 149 26.67 -6.29 48.04
N CYS A 150 26.14 -7.40 48.57
CA CYS A 150 26.61 -8.76 48.28
C CYS A 150 25.83 -9.47 47.14
N ASP A 151 25.06 -8.72 46.35
CA ASP A 151 24.24 -9.18 45.21
C ASP A 151 23.21 -10.30 45.51
N PHE A 152 22.89 -10.52 46.80
CA PHE A 152 21.98 -11.59 47.20
C PHE A 152 20.52 -11.28 46.81
N LYS A 153 20.01 -12.01 45.81
CA LYS A 153 18.69 -11.77 45.21
C LYS A 153 17.55 -12.24 46.10
N ILE A 154 16.71 -11.31 46.54
CA ILE A 154 15.65 -11.56 47.54
C ILE A 154 14.30 -10.96 47.11
N CYS A 155 13.21 -11.70 47.35
CA CYS A 155 11.85 -11.17 47.24
C CYS A 155 11.51 -10.33 48.47
N ARG A 156 10.59 -9.38 48.33
CA ARG A 156 10.36 -8.36 49.36
C ARG A 156 9.57 -8.93 50.57
N ASP A 157 8.79 -10.00 50.42
CA ASP A 157 8.20 -10.77 51.54
C ASP A 157 9.27 -11.53 52.35
N CYS A 158 10.20 -12.25 51.71
CA CYS A 158 11.31 -12.88 52.43
C CYS A 158 12.27 -11.84 53.04
N TYR A 159 12.40 -10.67 52.44
CA TYR A 159 13.14 -9.55 53.01
C TYR A 159 12.43 -9.00 54.26
N ILE A 160 11.11 -8.82 54.23
CA ILE A 160 10.29 -8.44 55.38
C ILE A 160 10.42 -9.45 56.53
N ASP A 161 10.43 -10.76 56.24
CA ASP A 161 10.60 -11.79 57.27
C ASP A 161 12.05 -11.85 57.80
N ALA A 162 13.06 -11.65 56.94
CA ALA A 162 14.45 -11.50 57.38
C ALA A 162 14.66 -10.24 58.27
N VAL A 163 13.93 -9.16 58.00
CA VAL A 163 13.94 -7.93 58.81
C VAL A 163 13.19 -8.12 60.14
N LYS A 164 11.98 -8.69 60.12
CA LYS A 164 11.12 -8.85 61.31
C LYS A 164 11.57 -9.99 62.24
N THR A 165 12.02 -11.11 61.67
CA THR A 165 12.25 -12.37 62.38
C THR A 165 13.73 -12.75 62.40
N GLY A 166 14.48 -12.41 61.34
CA GLY A 166 15.92 -12.68 61.20
C GLY A 166 16.86 -11.62 61.80
N GLY A 167 16.32 -10.60 62.47
CA GLY A 167 17.12 -9.53 63.11
C GLY A 167 17.75 -8.53 62.13
N GLY A 168 17.25 -8.43 60.90
CA GLY A 168 17.76 -7.48 59.89
C GLY A 168 19.07 -7.90 59.22
N ILE A 169 19.46 -9.17 59.35
CA ILE A 169 20.73 -9.71 58.84
C ILE A 169 20.51 -10.39 57.47
N CYS A 170 21.38 -10.10 56.51
CA CYS A 170 21.33 -10.72 55.19
C CYS A 170 21.73 -12.21 55.24
N PRO A 171 20.90 -13.14 54.72
CA PRO A 171 21.22 -14.57 54.72
C PRO A 171 22.51 -14.95 53.97
N GLY A 172 22.93 -14.13 53.00
CA GLY A 172 24.15 -14.33 52.22
C GLY A 172 25.42 -13.97 52.99
N CYS A 173 25.70 -12.67 53.18
CA CYS A 173 26.93 -12.20 53.82
C CYS A 173 26.92 -12.26 55.36
N LYS A 174 25.75 -12.39 55.99
CA LYS A 174 25.53 -12.29 57.45
C LYS A 174 25.84 -10.93 58.07
N GLU A 175 25.87 -9.88 57.24
CA GLU A 175 25.92 -8.49 57.68
C GLU A 175 24.50 -7.89 57.77
N PRO A 176 24.24 -6.90 58.64
CA PRO A 176 22.96 -6.21 58.68
C PRO A 176 22.71 -5.43 57.38
N TYR A 177 21.47 -5.45 56.89
CA TYR A 177 21.05 -4.60 55.77
C TYR A 177 21.24 -3.11 56.13
N LYS A 178 21.76 -2.31 55.18
CA LYS A 178 21.91 -0.85 55.36
C LYS A 178 20.52 -0.21 55.31
N ASN A 179 20.07 0.38 56.42
CA ASN A 179 18.73 0.97 56.53
C ASN A 179 18.50 2.11 55.52
N THR A 180 17.73 1.82 54.48
CA THR A 180 17.00 2.80 53.66
C THR A 180 15.52 2.41 53.62
N GLU A 181 14.65 3.41 53.73
CA GLU A 181 13.21 3.28 54.03
C GLU A 181 12.43 2.60 52.88
N LEU A 182 12.08 1.31 53.00
CA LEU A 182 11.34 0.57 51.95
C LEU A 182 10.64 -0.75 52.45
N ASP A 183 9.85 -0.68 53.51
CA ASP A 183 9.02 -1.80 54.02
C ASP A 183 7.84 -2.19 53.08
N GLU A 184 7.13 -3.29 53.38
CA GLU A 184 5.94 -3.86 52.68
C GLU A 184 6.19 -4.61 51.34
N VAL A 185 5.25 -5.44 50.84
CA VAL A 185 5.12 -6.09 49.49
C VAL A 185 6.20 -7.13 49.01
N ALA A 186 5.97 -7.65 47.77
CA ALA A 186 6.59 -8.59 46.77
C ALA A 186 6.78 -10.12 47.01
N ALA A 187 6.44 -10.90 45.94
CA ALA A 187 6.62 -12.36 45.63
C ALA A 187 6.30 -12.69 44.10
N ASP A 188 6.41 -13.90 43.46
CA ASP A 188 7.51 -14.92 43.39
C ASP A 188 7.52 -15.92 42.17
N ASN A 189 8.69 -16.14 41.49
CA ASN A 189 8.95 -16.92 40.24
C ASN A 189 10.45 -17.45 40.03
N GLY A 190 10.85 -18.75 39.89
CA GLY A 190 12.32 -19.21 39.80
C GLY A 190 12.80 -20.37 38.83
N ARG A 191 14.15 -20.64 38.63
CA ARG A 191 14.77 -21.59 37.58
C ARG A 191 16.00 -22.59 37.86
N PRO A 192 17.25 -22.56 37.24
CA PRO A 192 17.87 -23.74 36.51
C PRO A 192 19.38 -24.23 36.77
N LEU A 193 19.95 -25.20 35.99
CA LEU A 193 21.30 -25.92 36.14
C LEU A 193 22.10 -26.35 34.83
N PRO A 194 23.42 -26.73 34.86
CA PRO A 194 24.29 -27.15 33.70
C PRO A 194 24.98 -28.59 33.69
N LEU A 195 26.00 -28.86 32.82
CA LEU A 195 26.49 -30.18 32.28
C LEU A 195 27.97 -30.66 32.60
N PRO A 196 28.40 -31.92 32.27
CA PRO A 196 29.69 -32.56 32.69
C PRO A 196 30.72 -33.05 31.59
N PRO A 197 31.96 -33.49 31.96
CA PRO A 197 33.07 -33.95 31.06
C PRO A 197 33.35 -35.51 31.02
N PRO A 198 34.34 -36.04 30.22
CA PRO A 198 34.40 -37.46 29.81
C PRO A 198 35.62 -38.34 30.24
N GLY A 199 35.53 -39.69 30.15
CA GLY A 199 36.70 -40.60 30.16
C GLY A 199 36.44 -42.13 30.33
N THR A 200 37.14 -42.96 29.53
CA THR A 200 37.27 -44.46 29.43
C THR A 200 37.33 -45.30 30.74
N VAL A 201 37.15 -46.65 30.81
CA VAL A 201 37.66 -47.76 29.94
C VAL A 201 36.94 -49.15 30.14
N SER A 202 37.01 -50.03 29.11
CA SER A 202 37.34 -51.50 29.18
C SER A 202 36.31 -52.63 29.53
N LYS A 203 36.16 -53.59 28.57
CA LYS A 203 35.87 -55.06 28.69
C LYS A 203 34.47 -55.51 29.19
N MET A 204 33.87 -56.66 28.86
CA MET A 204 33.94 -57.81 27.90
C MET A 204 32.94 -58.86 28.49
N GLU A 205 32.40 -59.91 27.87
CA GLU A 205 32.37 -60.45 26.50
C GLU A 205 31.16 -61.41 26.38
N ARG A 206 30.53 -61.55 25.19
CA ARG A 206 30.00 -62.86 24.74
C ARG A 206 29.88 -62.98 23.22
N ARG A 207 30.30 -64.14 22.71
CA ARG A 207 30.33 -64.65 21.32
C ARG A 207 29.19 -65.68 21.13
N LEU A 208 28.82 -66.26 19.97
CA LEU A 208 29.14 -66.19 18.51
C LEU A 208 27.94 -66.85 17.76
N SER A 209 27.69 -66.69 16.46
CA SER A 209 28.12 -67.58 15.33
C SER A 209 27.36 -67.19 14.04
N LEU A 210 27.98 -67.00 12.84
CA LEU A 210 28.25 -67.95 11.73
C LEU A 210 26.98 -68.53 11.01
N MET A 211 26.88 -68.77 9.68
CA MET A 211 27.83 -68.74 8.52
C MET A 211 27.12 -68.84 7.12
N LYS A 212 27.70 -68.27 6.02
CA LYS A 212 27.78 -68.79 4.58
C LYS A 212 26.48 -69.14 3.76
N SER A 213 26.43 -69.33 2.40
CA SER A 213 27.26 -68.95 1.20
C SER A 213 26.62 -69.25 -0.21
N THR A 214 26.97 -68.45 -1.24
CA THR A 214 27.20 -68.76 -2.72
C THR A 214 26.13 -69.16 -3.79
N LYS A 215 26.23 -68.45 -4.96
CA LYS A 215 25.98 -68.83 -6.40
C LYS A 215 24.53 -69.08 -6.87
N SER A 216 24.14 -68.97 -8.16
CA SER A 216 24.77 -68.71 -9.50
C SER A 216 24.52 -67.27 -10.04
N VAL A 217 25.14 -66.65 -11.06
CA VAL A 217 25.84 -66.97 -12.35
C VAL A 217 24.93 -67.03 -13.61
N LEU A 218 24.96 -65.95 -14.42
CA LEU A 218 25.26 -65.96 -15.88
C LEU A 218 25.55 -64.52 -16.42
N MET A 219 25.81 -64.34 -17.74
CA MET A 219 26.73 -63.31 -18.26
C MET A 219 26.14 -62.07 -18.99
N ARG A 220 26.78 -60.93 -18.66
CA ARG A 220 27.09 -59.69 -19.42
C ARG A 220 27.27 -59.82 -20.95
N SER A 221 26.74 -58.84 -21.70
CA SER A 221 27.34 -58.29 -22.93
C SER A 221 27.02 -56.78 -23.06
N GLN A 222 27.58 -56.10 -24.08
CA GLN A 222 27.46 -54.64 -24.32
C GLN A 222 26.92 -54.34 -25.73
N THR A 223 26.76 -53.04 -25.99
CA THR A 223 26.38 -52.36 -27.25
C THR A 223 24.87 -52.24 -27.46
N GLY A 224 24.45 -51.11 -28.03
CA GLY A 224 23.05 -50.75 -28.20
C GLY A 224 22.78 -50.32 -29.63
N ASP A 225 21.52 -49.98 -29.91
CA ASP A 225 21.12 -49.38 -31.18
C ASP A 225 20.00 -48.35 -30.98
N PHE A 226 19.86 -47.46 -31.95
CA PHE A 226 18.95 -46.32 -31.91
C PHE A 226 17.63 -46.67 -32.62
N ASP A 227 16.59 -47.10 -31.90
CA ASP A 227 15.30 -47.42 -32.53
C ASP A 227 14.47 -46.16 -32.84
N HIS A 228 14.44 -45.78 -34.11
CA HIS A 228 13.74 -44.60 -34.61
C HIS A 228 12.20 -44.77 -34.73
N ASN A 229 11.64 -45.94 -34.44
CA ASN A 229 10.27 -46.29 -34.82
C ASN A 229 9.14 -45.89 -33.85
N ARG A 230 9.19 -44.66 -33.30
CA ARG A 230 8.01 -44.04 -32.63
C ARG A 230 7.73 -42.59 -33.06
N TRP A 231 8.07 -42.25 -34.31
CA TRP A 231 7.82 -40.92 -34.89
C TRP A 231 7.29 -40.95 -36.34
N LEU A 232 6.54 -41.99 -36.73
CA LEU A 232 6.05 -42.15 -38.13
C LEU A 232 4.55 -42.41 -38.31
N PHE A 233 3.75 -42.47 -37.24
CA PHE A 233 2.29 -42.66 -37.35
C PHE A 233 1.49 -41.82 -36.36
N GLU A 234 1.38 -40.50 -36.60
CA GLU A 234 0.15 -39.74 -36.29
C GLU A 234 0.09 -38.35 -36.98
N THR A 235 0.23 -38.31 -38.31
CA THR A 235 -0.07 -37.10 -39.12
C THR A 235 -1.01 -37.38 -40.28
N ARG A 236 -2.29 -37.63 -39.96
CA ARG A 236 -3.42 -37.38 -40.88
C ARG A 236 -4.54 -36.72 -40.10
N GLY A 237 -4.79 -35.44 -40.36
CA GLY A 237 -5.89 -34.71 -39.75
C GLY A 237 -7.18 -34.85 -40.55
N THR A 238 -8.31 -34.90 -39.84
CA THR A 238 -9.64 -34.65 -40.38
C THR A 238 -10.37 -33.66 -39.47
N TYR A 239 -11.21 -32.80 -40.05
CA TYR A 239 -12.12 -31.95 -39.29
C TYR A 239 -13.10 -32.83 -38.49
N GLY A 240 -13.25 -32.56 -37.20
CA GLY A 240 -14.22 -33.21 -36.30
C GLY A 240 -14.97 -32.18 -35.48
N TYR A 241 -16.29 -32.12 -35.65
CA TYR A 241 -17.16 -31.15 -34.97
C TYR A 241 -17.83 -31.82 -33.77
N GLY A 242 -17.77 -31.18 -32.60
CA GLY A 242 -18.51 -31.61 -31.41
C GLY A 242 -17.64 -32.17 -30.29
N ASN A 243 -17.60 -31.44 -29.18
CA ASN A 243 -17.74 -32.01 -27.84
C ASN A 243 -18.27 -30.89 -26.94
N ALA A 244 -19.60 -30.84 -26.83
CA ALA A 244 -20.31 -29.87 -26.00
C ALA A 244 -20.99 -30.65 -24.88
N ILE A 245 -20.62 -30.34 -23.63
CA ILE A 245 -21.36 -30.74 -22.44
C ILE A 245 -21.87 -29.44 -21.82
N TRP A 246 -23.19 -29.32 -21.76
CA TRP A 246 -23.88 -28.25 -21.04
C TRP A 246 -24.40 -28.83 -19.72
N PRO A 247 -24.29 -28.13 -18.59
CA PRO A 247 -25.13 -28.43 -17.44
C PRO A 247 -26.58 -28.04 -17.79
N SER A 248 -27.52 -28.93 -17.50
CA SER A 248 -28.97 -28.68 -17.65
C SER A 248 -29.59 -28.36 -16.30
N ASP A 249 -30.22 -27.19 -16.17
CA ASP A 249 -30.91 -26.78 -14.95
C ASP A 249 -32.26 -27.51 -14.74
N GLY A 250 -32.53 -27.86 -13.48
CA GLY A 250 -33.88 -27.85 -12.89
C GLY A 250 -34.84 -29.01 -13.20
N GLY A 251 -34.90 -30.00 -12.31
CA GLY A 251 -36.00 -30.99 -12.23
C GLY A 251 -36.06 -31.67 -10.85
N PHE A 252 -37.26 -31.83 -10.28
CA PHE A 252 -37.44 -32.51 -8.99
C PHE A 252 -37.44 -34.03 -9.15
N GLY A 253 -36.71 -34.74 -8.28
CA GLY A 253 -36.73 -36.20 -8.16
C GLY A 253 -36.06 -36.67 -6.86
N ASN A 254 -36.62 -37.69 -6.22
CA ASN A 254 -36.08 -38.30 -5.00
C ASN A 254 -35.25 -39.55 -5.32
N GLY A 255 -34.17 -39.78 -4.57
CA GLY A 255 -33.66 -41.13 -4.27
C GLY A 255 -32.22 -41.45 -4.70
N THR A 256 -31.43 -41.89 -3.71
CA THR A 256 -30.27 -42.81 -3.80
C THR A 256 -29.14 -42.52 -4.80
N ASP A 257 -28.00 -42.10 -4.25
CA ASP A 257 -26.62 -42.52 -4.55
C ASP A 257 -26.28 -43.03 -5.97
N GLU A 258 -25.78 -42.12 -6.82
CA GLU A 258 -24.82 -42.45 -7.90
C GLU A 258 -23.62 -41.48 -7.87
N ASP A 259 -22.51 -41.89 -8.51
CA ASP A 259 -21.15 -41.65 -7.98
C ASP A 259 -20.49 -40.32 -8.39
N VAL A 260 -19.60 -39.83 -7.52
CA VAL A 260 -18.74 -38.66 -7.74
C VAL A 260 -17.58 -39.04 -8.67
N ALA A 261 -17.85 -39.12 -9.97
CA ALA A 261 -16.88 -39.47 -11.00
C ALA A 261 -16.02 -38.29 -11.48
N GLU A 262 -16.63 -37.20 -11.98
CA GLU A 262 -15.90 -36.12 -12.70
C GLU A 262 -14.82 -35.40 -11.87
N SER A 263 -14.97 -35.35 -10.54
CA SER A 263 -13.94 -34.73 -9.67
C SER A 263 -12.65 -35.56 -9.57
N LYS A 264 -12.73 -36.90 -9.67
CA LYS A 264 -11.58 -37.79 -9.37
C LYS A 264 -10.46 -37.67 -10.43
N GLU A 265 -10.80 -37.53 -11.72
CA GLU A 265 -9.81 -37.35 -12.82
C GLU A 265 -9.14 -35.95 -12.86
N LEU A 266 -9.74 -34.96 -12.21
CA LEU A 266 -9.11 -33.65 -12.01
C LEU A 266 -8.25 -33.61 -10.75
N MET A 267 -8.62 -34.38 -9.71
CA MET A 267 -7.82 -34.48 -8.49
C MET A 267 -6.53 -35.29 -8.68
N SER A 268 -6.50 -36.30 -9.54
CA SER A 268 -5.35 -37.22 -9.73
C SER A 268 -4.16 -36.66 -10.52
N LYS A 269 -4.26 -35.47 -11.11
CA LYS A 269 -3.19 -34.88 -11.93
C LYS A 269 -2.20 -34.11 -11.03
N PRO A 270 -0.89 -34.46 -11.00
CA PRO A 270 0.10 -33.83 -10.12
C PRO A 270 0.39 -32.35 -10.46
N TRP A 271 -0.11 -31.85 -11.59
CA TRP A 271 0.15 -30.50 -12.09
C TRP A 271 -1.15 -29.74 -12.35
N ARG A 272 -1.87 -29.35 -11.28
CA ARG A 272 -3.02 -28.43 -11.36
C ARG A 272 -2.53 -27.01 -11.79
N PRO A 273 -3.25 -26.27 -12.64
CA PRO A 273 -2.96 -24.85 -12.91
C PRO A 273 -3.57 -23.97 -11.81
N LEU A 274 -2.97 -22.80 -11.52
CA LEU A 274 -3.53 -21.87 -10.53
C LEU A 274 -4.68 -21.02 -11.10
N THR A 275 -4.70 -20.84 -12.43
CA THR A 275 -5.69 -20.02 -13.13
C THR A 275 -6.30 -20.77 -14.31
N ARG A 276 -7.59 -20.52 -14.56
CA ARG A 276 -8.34 -21.09 -15.69
C ARG A 276 -8.89 -19.99 -16.58
N LYS A 277 -8.80 -20.18 -17.90
CA LYS A 277 -9.44 -19.28 -18.88
C LYS A 277 -10.80 -19.84 -19.27
N LEU A 278 -11.85 -19.17 -18.82
CA LEU A 278 -13.23 -19.50 -19.15
C LEU A 278 -13.56 -18.88 -20.52
N LYS A 279 -13.85 -19.73 -21.50
CA LYS A 279 -14.31 -19.28 -22.82
C LYS A 279 -15.78 -18.88 -22.71
N ILE A 280 -16.12 -17.68 -23.18
CA ILE A 280 -17.51 -17.26 -23.38
C ILE A 280 -18.18 -18.21 -24.39
N PRO A 281 -19.44 -18.64 -24.18
CA PRO A 281 -20.10 -19.60 -25.06
C PRO A 281 -20.07 -19.19 -26.54
N ALA A 282 -19.65 -20.13 -27.39
CA ALA A 282 -19.49 -19.91 -28.82
C ALA A 282 -20.75 -19.32 -29.48
N ALA A 283 -21.93 -19.79 -29.05
CA ALA A 283 -23.24 -19.37 -29.52
C ALA A 283 -23.60 -17.89 -29.26
N VAL A 284 -22.87 -17.17 -28.39
CA VAL A 284 -23.07 -15.72 -28.16
C VAL A 284 -21.97 -14.90 -28.85
N ILE A 285 -20.72 -15.35 -28.80
CA ILE A 285 -19.59 -14.59 -29.37
C ILE A 285 -19.48 -14.73 -30.90
N SER A 286 -19.94 -15.83 -31.51
CA SER A 286 -19.94 -15.97 -32.97
C SER A 286 -20.96 -15.06 -33.69
N PRO A 287 -22.25 -14.94 -33.27
CA PRO A 287 -23.15 -13.97 -33.90
C PRO A 287 -22.74 -12.53 -33.61
N TYR A 288 -22.18 -12.22 -32.43
CA TYR A 288 -21.66 -10.88 -32.12
C TYR A 288 -20.56 -10.45 -33.10
N ARG A 289 -19.55 -11.31 -33.34
CA ARG A 289 -18.50 -11.06 -34.33
C ARG A 289 -19.03 -10.94 -35.76
N LEU A 290 -19.99 -11.80 -36.14
CA LEU A 290 -20.62 -11.76 -37.47
C LEU A 290 -21.40 -10.45 -37.68
N LEU A 291 -22.15 -10.00 -36.66
CA LEU A 291 -22.90 -8.75 -36.71
C LEU A 291 -22.00 -7.51 -36.74
N ILE A 292 -20.86 -7.51 -36.03
CA ILE A 292 -19.85 -6.45 -36.16
C ILE A 292 -19.34 -6.39 -37.61
N PHE A 293 -19.00 -7.54 -38.22
CA PHE A 293 -18.53 -7.59 -39.60
C PHE A 293 -19.59 -7.11 -40.61
N ILE A 294 -20.83 -7.60 -40.49
CA ILE A 294 -21.96 -7.15 -41.33
C ILE A 294 -22.16 -5.63 -41.18
N ARG A 295 -22.11 -5.11 -39.95
CA ARG A 295 -22.28 -3.68 -39.67
C ARG A 295 -21.15 -2.84 -40.26
N ILE A 296 -19.89 -3.29 -40.23
CA ILE A 296 -18.77 -2.61 -40.90
C ILE A 296 -19.02 -2.51 -42.41
N VAL A 297 -19.48 -3.59 -43.06
CA VAL A 297 -19.80 -3.60 -44.50
C VAL A 297 -20.96 -2.66 -44.81
N VAL A 298 -22.06 -2.73 -44.06
CA VAL A 298 -23.24 -1.87 -44.26
C VAL A 298 -22.91 -0.39 -44.02
N LEU A 299 -22.11 -0.08 -43.00
CA LEU A 299 -21.67 1.29 -42.69
C LEU A 299 -20.77 1.85 -43.79
N GLY A 300 -19.85 1.05 -44.35
CA GLY A 300 -19.05 1.43 -45.51
C GLY A 300 -19.88 1.69 -46.77
N LEU A 301 -20.89 0.86 -47.04
CA LEU A 301 -21.85 1.07 -48.13
C LEU A 301 -22.70 2.34 -47.91
N PHE A 302 -23.18 2.57 -46.69
CA PHE A 302 -23.94 3.76 -46.32
C PHE A 302 -23.12 5.05 -46.51
N LEU A 303 -21.89 5.10 -46.00
CA LEU A 303 -21.00 6.26 -46.19
C LEU A 303 -20.67 6.48 -47.68
N THR A 304 -20.41 5.42 -48.43
CA THR A 304 -20.20 5.49 -49.90
C THR A 304 -21.45 6.02 -50.62
N TRP A 305 -22.65 5.64 -50.17
CA TRP A 305 -23.91 6.18 -50.68
C TRP A 305 -24.08 7.66 -50.31
N ARG A 306 -23.80 8.06 -49.07
CA ARG A 306 -23.91 9.45 -48.58
C ARG A 306 -22.99 10.40 -49.34
N VAL A 307 -21.73 10.00 -49.56
CA VAL A 307 -20.74 10.79 -50.31
C VAL A 307 -21.12 10.93 -51.80
N ARG A 308 -21.78 9.92 -52.39
CA ARG A 308 -22.26 9.99 -53.79
C ARG A 308 -23.55 10.77 -53.98
N HIS A 309 -24.40 10.87 -52.97
CA HIS A 309 -25.67 11.60 -53.02
C HIS A 309 -25.53 12.93 -52.26
N GLN A 310 -24.84 13.87 -52.89
CA GLN A 310 -24.69 15.25 -52.42
C GLN A 310 -26.02 16.01 -52.51
N ASN A 311 -26.39 16.75 -51.46
CA ASN A 311 -27.48 17.72 -51.56
C ASN A 311 -26.92 19.06 -52.08
N ASN A 312 -27.34 19.47 -53.27
CA ASN A 312 -26.90 20.72 -53.90
C ASN A 312 -27.59 21.97 -53.31
N ASP A 313 -28.78 21.83 -52.71
CA ASP A 313 -29.52 22.95 -52.13
C ASP A 313 -28.87 23.43 -50.80
N ALA A 314 -28.14 22.54 -50.13
CA ALA A 314 -27.66 22.71 -48.76
C ALA A 314 -26.26 22.07 -48.54
N ILE A 315 -25.33 22.33 -49.47
CA ILE A 315 -24.00 21.71 -49.52
C ILE A 315 -23.24 21.81 -48.18
N TRP A 316 -23.39 22.94 -47.46
CA TRP A 316 -22.71 23.18 -46.19
C TRP A 316 -23.24 22.29 -45.05
N LEU A 317 -24.57 22.16 -44.90
CA LEU A 317 -25.22 21.25 -43.93
C LEU A 317 -24.89 19.79 -44.25
N TRP A 318 -24.95 19.42 -45.53
CA TRP A 318 -24.58 18.08 -46.00
C TRP A 318 -23.11 17.77 -45.67
N GLY A 319 -22.19 18.70 -45.95
CA GLY A 319 -20.76 18.54 -45.68
C GLY A 319 -20.46 18.37 -44.19
N MET A 320 -21.06 19.19 -43.32
CA MET A 320 -20.93 19.04 -41.86
C MET A 320 -21.47 17.69 -41.38
N SER A 321 -22.62 17.25 -41.89
CA SER A 321 -23.20 15.94 -41.54
C SER A 321 -22.29 14.78 -41.95
N VAL A 322 -21.81 14.76 -43.19
CA VAL A 322 -20.97 13.68 -43.72
C VAL A 322 -19.62 13.61 -43.00
N VAL A 323 -19.00 14.75 -42.66
CA VAL A 323 -17.77 14.78 -41.85
C VAL A 323 -18.00 14.18 -40.45
N CYS A 324 -19.10 14.50 -39.78
CA CYS A 324 -19.44 13.91 -38.49
C CYS A 324 -19.75 12.40 -38.60
N GLU A 325 -20.52 11.97 -39.60
CA GLU A 325 -20.84 10.57 -39.87
C GLU A 325 -19.58 9.72 -40.11
N ILE A 326 -18.60 10.24 -40.88
CA ILE A 326 -17.30 9.60 -41.09
C ILE A 326 -16.51 9.50 -39.77
N TRP A 327 -16.49 10.56 -38.95
CA TRP A 327 -15.80 10.54 -37.66
C TRP A 327 -16.43 9.55 -36.67
N PHE A 328 -17.76 9.49 -36.56
CA PHE A 328 -18.42 8.50 -35.70
C PHE A 328 -18.20 7.07 -36.18
N ALA A 329 -18.20 6.83 -37.50
CA ALA A 329 -17.87 5.52 -38.05
C ALA A 329 -16.44 5.08 -37.72
N PHE A 330 -15.48 6.00 -37.80
CA PHE A 330 -14.08 5.78 -37.39
C PHE A 330 -13.97 5.52 -35.88
N SER A 331 -14.57 6.37 -35.04
CA SER A 331 -14.55 6.21 -33.58
C SER A 331 -15.22 4.92 -33.11
N TRP A 332 -16.36 4.55 -33.70
CA TRP A 332 -17.05 3.30 -33.43
C TRP A 332 -16.19 2.08 -33.83
N LEU A 333 -15.49 2.16 -34.97
CA LEU A 333 -14.56 1.10 -35.37
C LEU A 333 -13.37 0.96 -34.40
N LEU A 334 -12.82 2.07 -33.90
CA LEU A 334 -11.75 2.05 -32.89
C LEU A 334 -12.19 1.43 -31.55
N ASP A 335 -13.43 1.66 -31.11
CA ASP A 335 -14.00 1.04 -29.89
C ASP A 335 -14.28 -0.46 -30.06
N GLN A 336 -14.82 -0.87 -31.21
CA GLN A 336 -15.30 -2.24 -31.40
C GLN A 336 -14.19 -3.24 -31.78
N LEU A 337 -13.10 -2.79 -32.40
CA LEU A 337 -11.98 -3.68 -32.76
C LEU A 337 -11.31 -4.34 -31.52
N PRO A 338 -11.10 -3.65 -30.39
CA PRO A 338 -10.70 -4.27 -29.14
C PRO A 338 -11.72 -5.30 -28.58
N LYS A 339 -13.03 -5.04 -28.75
CA LYS A 339 -14.14 -5.86 -28.23
C LYS A 339 -14.32 -7.22 -28.92
N LEU A 340 -13.53 -7.54 -29.96
CA LEU A 340 -13.63 -8.81 -30.68
C LEU A 340 -13.22 -10.05 -29.87
N CYS A 341 -12.41 -9.91 -28.81
CA CYS A 341 -11.76 -11.05 -28.12
C CYS A 341 -11.92 -11.06 -26.58
N PRO A 342 -13.13 -10.94 -26.01
CA PRO A 342 -13.32 -11.02 -24.56
C PRO A 342 -12.96 -12.40 -24.00
N ILE A 343 -12.34 -12.41 -22.81
CA ILE A 343 -11.94 -13.62 -22.08
C ILE A 343 -12.34 -13.44 -20.60
N ASN A 344 -12.96 -14.47 -20.04
CA ASN A 344 -13.19 -14.56 -18.59
C ASN A 344 -12.09 -15.43 -17.96
N ARG A 345 -11.73 -15.16 -16.70
CA ARG A 345 -10.74 -15.93 -15.94
C ARG A 345 -11.28 -16.33 -14.58
N ALA A 346 -10.73 -17.40 -14.02
CA ALA A 346 -11.00 -17.88 -12.67
C ALA A 346 -9.71 -18.32 -11.97
N THR A 347 -9.72 -18.26 -10.65
CA THR A 347 -8.60 -18.52 -9.73
C THR A 347 -8.94 -19.70 -8.81
N ASP A 348 -8.00 -20.65 -8.67
CA ASP A 348 -8.17 -21.83 -7.81
C ASP A 348 -7.40 -21.65 -6.48
N LEU A 349 -7.96 -20.86 -5.56
CA LEU A 349 -7.31 -20.52 -4.27
C LEU A 349 -6.86 -21.74 -3.45
N ASN A 350 -7.62 -22.84 -3.48
CA ASN A 350 -7.26 -24.07 -2.79
C ASN A 350 -5.93 -24.66 -3.31
N VAL A 351 -5.67 -24.55 -4.62
CA VAL A 351 -4.43 -25.04 -5.24
C VAL A 351 -3.26 -24.12 -4.92
N LEU A 352 -3.49 -22.82 -4.72
CA LEU A 352 -2.46 -21.90 -4.22
C LEU A 352 -2.02 -22.32 -2.80
N LYS A 353 -2.99 -22.58 -1.91
CA LYS A 353 -2.72 -23.01 -0.52
C LYS A 353 -2.03 -24.37 -0.45
N GLU A 354 -2.54 -25.35 -1.20
CA GLU A 354 -1.97 -26.71 -1.37
C GLU A 354 -0.54 -26.69 -1.94
N LYS A 355 -0.15 -25.64 -2.65
CA LYS A 355 1.19 -25.51 -3.25
C LYS A 355 2.18 -24.73 -2.40
N PHE A 356 1.76 -23.63 -1.78
CA PHE A 356 2.66 -22.65 -1.15
C PHE A 356 2.61 -22.60 0.38
N GLU A 357 1.56 -23.13 1.02
CA GLU A 357 1.33 -22.97 2.46
C GLU A 357 1.13 -24.30 3.22
N THR A 358 0.75 -25.39 2.55
CA THR A 358 0.66 -26.70 3.23
C THR A 358 2.03 -27.39 3.30
N PRO A 359 2.34 -28.12 4.40
CA PRO A 359 3.52 -28.97 4.47
C PRO A 359 3.53 -29.99 3.32
N ASN A 360 4.59 -29.94 2.52
CA ASN A 360 4.77 -30.75 1.32
C ASN A 360 6.18 -31.40 1.35
N PRO A 361 6.48 -32.45 0.56
CA PRO A 361 7.82 -33.05 0.55
C PRO A 361 8.96 -32.06 0.24
N SER A 362 8.67 -30.99 -0.51
CA SER A 362 9.61 -29.89 -0.82
C SER A 362 9.65 -28.77 0.24
N ASN A 363 8.75 -28.79 1.23
CA ASN A 363 8.67 -27.82 2.32
C ASN A 363 8.19 -28.51 3.61
N PRO A 364 9.11 -29.13 4.39
CA PRO A 364 8.76 -29.84 5.61
C PRO A 364 8.39 -28.90 6.77
N THR A 365 8.65 -27.58 6.65
CA THR A 365 8.43 -26.62 7.74
C THR A 365 7.00 -26.11 7.84
N GLY A 366 6.20 -26.23 6.77
CA GLY A 366 4.87 -25.63 6.69
C GLY A 366 4.85 -24.09 6.61
N LYS A 367 6.01 -23.42 6.56
CA LYS A 367 6.07 -21.96 6.34
C LYS A 367 5.58 -21.58 4.95
N SER A 368 5.01 -20.38 4.81
CA SER A 368 4.46 -19.90 3.55
C SER A 368 5.55 -19.45 2.58
N ASP A 369 5.76 -20.20 1.49
CA ASP A 369 6.66 -19.82 0.38
C ASP A 369 5.98 -18.79 -0.56
N LEU A 370 5.13 -17.92 -0.01
CA LEU A 370 4.50 -16.81 -0.74
C LEU A 370 5.44 -15.60 -0.78
N PRO A 371 5.48 -14.86 -1.91
CA PRO A 371 6.34 -13.68 -2.05
C PRO A 371 5.78 -12.46 -1.30
N GLY A 372 6.65 -11.50 -0.97
CA GLY A 372 6.24 -10.26 -0.33
C GLY A 372 5.29 -9.40 -1.17
N ILE A 373 4.33 -8.75 -0.49
CA ILE A 373 3.46 -7.72 -1.05
C ILE A 373 3.62 -6.45 -0.20
N ASP A 374 4.13 -5.40 -0.83
CA ASP A 374 4.04 -4.03 -0.30
C ASP A 374 2.69 -3.43 -0.74
N VAL A 375 1.89 -2.91 0.19
CA VAL A 375 0.64 -2.20 -0.11
C VAL A 375 0.87 -0.72 0.10
N TYR A 376 0.61 0.09 -0.93
CA TYR A 376 0.76 1.54 -0.90
C TYR A 376 -0.61 2.20 -0.78
N VAL A 377 -0.71 3.16 0.14
CA VAL A 377 -1.86 4.06 0.31
C VAL A 377 -1.35 5.49 0.23
N SER A 378 -1.78 6.25 -0.79
CA SER A 378 -1.46 7.68 -0.89
C SER A 378 -2.64 8.53 -0.42
N THR A 379 -2.37 9.52 0.45
CA THR A 379 -3.30 10.61 0.78
C THR A 379 -2.66 11.95 0.50
N ALA A 380 -3.45 12.92 0.05
CA ALA A 380 -2.98 14.23 -0.39
C ALA A 380 -3.12 15.33 0.66
N ASP A 381 -4.22 15.31 1.44
CA ASP A 381 -4.60 16.43 2.31
C ASP A 381 -5.74 16.03 3.28
N PRO A 382 -5.53 16.05 4.62
CA PRO A 382 -6.57 15.62 5.57
C PRO A 382 -7.81 16.52 5.59
N GLU A 383 -7.76 17.73 5.00
CA GLU A 383 -8.93 18.59 4.79
C GLU A 383 -9.85 18.09 3.65
N LYS A 384 -9.31 17.33 2.70
CA LYS A 384 -10.03 16.87 1.49
C LYS A 384 -10.36 15.39 1.54
N GLU A 385 -9.56 14.63 2.27
CA GLU A 385 -9.59 13.19 2.46
C GLU A 385 -9.60 12.91 3.97
N PRO A 386 -10.78 12.77 4.62
CA PRO A 386 -10.86 12.72 6.08
C PRO A 386 -10.02 11.58 6.67
N PRO A 387 -9.17 11.81 7.69
CA PRO A 387 -8.23 10.80 8.20
C PRO A 387 -8.88 9.48 8.64
N LEU A 388 -10.15 9.52 9.07
CA LEU A 388 -10.95 8.34 9.40
C LEU A 388 -11.13 7.39 8.21
N VAL A 389 -11.25 7.90 6.99
CA VAL A 389 -11.37 7.09 5.76
C VAL A 389 -10.05 6.37 5.48
N THR A 390 -8.94 7.10 5.51
CA THR A 390 -7.57 6.56 5.34
C THR A 390 -7.26 5.50 6.39
N ALA A 391 -7.58 5.77 7.66
CA ALA A 391 -7.41 4.81 8.77
C ALA A 391 -8.24 3.53 8.55
N ASN A 392 -9.50 3.65 8.13
CA ASN A 392 -10.36 2.49 7.83
C ASN A 392 -9.87 1.65 6.64
N THR A 393 -9.28 2.29 5.63
CA THR A 393 -8.58 1.63 4.53
C THR A 393 -7.37 0.83 5.04
N ILE A 394 -6.52 1.43 5.89
CA ILE A 394 -5.35 0.76 6.48
C ILE A 394 -5.76 -0.41 7.40
N LEU A 395 -6.79 -0.23 8.22
CA LEU A 395 -7.35 -1.31 9.05
C LEU A 395 -7.85 -2.49 8.20
N SER A 396 -8.39 -2.24 7.00
CA SER A 396 -8.76 -3.30 6.07
C SER A 396 -7.57 -4.04 5.47
N ILE A 397 -6.44 -3.34 5.27
CA ILE A 397 -5.19 -3.89 4.73
C ILE A 397 -4.47 -4.74 5.77
N LEU A 398 -4.29 -4.24 7.00
CA LEU A 398 -3.67 -4.99 8.10
C LEU A 398 -4.49 -6.24 8.49
N ALA A 399 -5.79 -6.21 8.23
CA ALA A 399 -6.71 -7.34 8.44
C ALA A 399 -6.89 -8.26 7.22
N ALA A 400 -6.08 -8.16 6.15
CA ALA A 400 -6.17 -9.05 4.99
C ALA A 400 -5.86 -10.54 5.31
N ASP A 401 -6.32 -11.47 4.46
CA ASP A 401 -5.91 -12.88 4.51
C ASP A 401 -4.63 -13.09 3.68
N TYR A 402 -3.49 -12.80 4.30
CA TYR A 402 -2.14 -13.05 3.75
C TYR A 402 -1.15 -13.35 4.90
N PRO A 403 -0.06 -14.10 4.68
CA PRO A 403 0.97 -14.31 5.70
C PRO A 403 1.55 -12.98 6.21
N VAL A 404 1.52 -12.77 7.52
CA VAL A 404 1.83 -11.47 8.17
C VAL A 404 3.26 -10.98 7.90
N GLU A 405 4.21 -11.92 7.88
CA GLU A 405 5.62 -11.73 7.53
C GLU A 405 5.86 -11.28 6.08
N LYS A 406 4.92 -11.55 5.17
CA LYS A 406 5.01 -11.21 3.74
C LYS A 406 4.21 -9.96 3.38
N LEU A 407 3.44 -9.39 4.32
CA LEU A 407 2.62 -8.20 4.10
C LEU A 407 3.30 -6.98 4.74
N SER A 408 3.39 -5.88 4.01
CA SER A 408 3.85 -4.58 4.53
C SER A 408 2.98 -3.46 3.98
N CYS A 409 2.60 -2.51 4.84
CA CYS A 409 1.72 -1.39 4.50
C CYS A 409 2.50 -0.07 4.60
N TYR A 410 2.45 0.73 3.54
CA TYR A 410 3.12 2.02 3.44
C TYR A 410 2.09 3.12 3.18
N VAL A 411 2.07 4.13 4.05
CA VAL A 411 1.18 5.28 3.96
C VAL A 411 2.00 6.49 3.54
N SER A 412 1.74 7.03 2.34
CA SER A 412 2.32 8.29 1.89
C SER A 412 1.37 9.44 2.19
N ASP A 413 1.78 10.34 3.07
CA ASP A 413 1.10 11.61 3.33
C ASP A 413 1.79 12.74 2.54
N ASP A 414 1.14 13.20 1.47
CA ASP A 414 1.63 14.31 0.65
C ASP A 414 1.28 15.69 1.26
N GLY A 415 0.46 15.76 2.32
CA GLY A 415 0.22 16.97 3.09
C GLY A 415 1.25 17.20 4.21
N GLY A 416 1.92 16.14 4.66
CA GLY A 416 2.91 16.17 5.73
C GLY A 416 2.34 16.67 7.05
N ALA A 417 1.12 16.27 7.39
CA ALA A 417 0.31 16.91 8.43
C ALA A 417 0.24 16.07 9.72
N LEU A 418 0.47 16.69 10.87
CA LEU A 418 0.43 16.02 12.19
C LEU A 418 -0.92 15.33 12.46
N LEU A 419 -2.02 15.88 11.96
CA LEU A 419 -3.35 15.27 12.05
C LEU A 419 -3.43 13.90 11.36
N THR A 420 -2.78 13.74 10.19
CA THR A 420 -2.67 12.44 9.53
C THR A 420 -1.83 11.49 10.38
N PHE A 421 -0.67 11.94 10.84
CA PHE A 421 0.27 11.14 11.63
C PHE A 421 -0.37 10.58 12.92
N GLU A 422 -1.00 11.43 13.74
CA GLU A 422 -1.67 10.99 14.98
C GLU A 422 -2.88 10.09 14.70
N ALA A 423 -3.62 10.34 13.62
CA ALA A 423 -4.72 9.46 13.21
C ALA A 423 -4.22 8.06 12.79
N MET A 424 -3.04 7.95 12.16
CA MET A 424 -2.45 6.66 11.80
C MET A 424 -1.89 5.92 13.03
N ALA A 425 -1.35 6.65 14.02
CA ALA A 425 -0.91 6.07 15.29
C ALA A 425 -2.10 5.50 16.11
N GLU A 426 -3.21 6.22 16.19
CA GLU A 426 -4.47 5.72 16.75
C GLU A 426 -5.01 4.49 15.99
N ALA A 427 -4.92 4.49 14.66
CA ALA A 427 -5.31 3.34 13.84
C ALA A 427 -4.42 2.12 14.08
N ALA A 428 -3.10 2.31 14.27
CA ALA A 428 -2.16 1.26 14.63
C ALA A 428 -2.46 0.69 16.03
N SER A 429 -2.85 1.53 17.00
CA SER A 429 -3.31 1.08 18.32
C SER A 429 -4.57 0.22 18.21
N PHE A 430 -5.62 0.71 17.52
CA PHE A 430 -6.87 -0.03 17.32
C PHE A 430 -6.69 -1.33 16.49
N ALA A 431 -5.70 -1.40 15.60
CA ALA A 431 -5.39 -2.61 14.84
C ALA A 431 -5.08 -3.83 15.72
N ASN A 432 -4.48 -3.64 16.91
CA ASN A 432 -4.22 -4.70 17.89
C ASN A 432 -5.51 -5.42 18.36
N ILE A 433 -6.66 -4.75 18.28
CA ILE A 433 -7.98 -5.32 18.63
C ILE A 433 -8.70 -5.80 17.37
N TRP A 434 -8.72 -4.97 16.31
CA TRP A 434 -9.48 -5.25 15.10
C TRP A 434 -8.94 -6.44 14.30
N VAL A 435 -7.61 -6.54 14.13
CA VAL A 435 -7.00 -7.56 13.28
C VAL A 435 -7.18 -8.98 13.87
N PRO A 436 -6.91 -9.25 15.16
CA PRO A 436 -7.21 -10.55 15.76
C PRO A 436 -8.71 -10.87 15.76
N PHE A 437 -9.60 -9.90 15.99
CA PHE A 437 -11.05 -10.08 15.89
C PHE A 437 -11.48 -10.50 14.47
N CYS A 438 -10.96 -9.85 13.43
CA CYS A 438 -11.21 -10.21 12.03
C CYS A 438 -10.72 -11.61 11.67
N ARG A 439 -9.55 -12.03 12.19
CA ARG A 439 -8.99 -13.38 12.01
C ARG A 439 -9.82 -14.43 12.76
N LYS A 440 -10.10 -14.24 14.06
CA LYS A 440 -10.87 -15.16 14.93
C LYS A 440 -12.23 -15.55 14.35
N HIS A 441 -12.95 -14.56 13.82
CA HIS A 441 -14.35 -14.69 13.42
C HIS A 441 -14.60 -14.67 11.90
N GLY A 442 -13.55 -14.52 11.08
CA GLY A 442 -13.68 -14.47 9.61
C GLY A 442 -14.62 -13.35 9.14
N ILE A 443 -14.32 -12.11 9.52
CA ILE A 443 -15.18 -10.94 9.27
C ILE A 443 -15.01 -10.44 7.83
N GLU A 444 -16.11 -10.11 7.15
CA GLU A 444 -16.08 -9.41 5.84
C GLU A 444 -17.25 -8.42 5.78
N PRO A 445 -17.06 -7.19 5.24
CA PRO A 445 -15.79 -6.62 4.78
C PRO A 445 -14.77 -6.39 5.91
N ARG A 446 -13.51 -6.10 5.57
CA ARG A 446 -12.42 -5.87 6.56
C ARG A 446 -12.32 -4.40 7.02
N ASN A 447 -13.02 -3.48 6.37
CA ASN A 447 -13.23 -2.10 6.85
C ASN A 447 -14.31 -2.09 7.96
N PRO A 448 -14.02 -1.58 9.17
CA PRO A 448 -14.96 -1.60 10.29
C PRO A 448 -16.16 -0.66 10.09
N GLU A 449 -15.99 0.52 9.49
CA GLU A 449 -17.11 1.46 9.22
C GLU A 449 -18.16 0.79 8.33
N SER A 450 -17.73 0.22 7.19
CA SER A 450 -18.62 -0.51 6.28
C SER A 450 -19.21 -1.75 6.94
N TYR A 451 -18.43 -2.50 7.74
CA TYR A 451 -18.92 -3.69 8.45
C TYR A 451 -20.00 -3.36 9.50
N PHE A 452 -19.83 -2.30 10.31
CA PHE A 452 -20.79 -1.92 11.35
C PHE A 452 -22.01 -1.16 10.80
N THR A 453 -21.89 -0.50 9.66
CA THR A 453 -22.97 0.22 8.97
C THR A 453 -23.84 -0.69 8.10
N LEU A 454 -23.33 -1.87 7.68
CA LEU A 454 -24.04 -2.81 6.82
C LEU A 454 -25.36 -3.28 7.46
N LYS A 455 -26.50 -2.91 6.85
CA LYS A 455 -27.88 -3.26 7.27
C LYS A 455 -28.26 -4.74 7.01
N ARG A 456 -27.33 -5.67 7.25
CA ARG A 456 -27.48 -7.11 7.09
C ARG A 456 -27.38 -7.79 8.46
N ASP A 457 -28.10 -8.88 8.66
CA ASP A 457 -27.93 -9.75 9.84
C ASP A 457 -26.45 -10.17 9.99
N PRO A 458 -25.77 -9.75 11.08
CA PRO A 458 -24.36 -10.02 11.29
C PRO A 458 -24.09 -11.41 11.91
N TYR A 459 -25.13 -12.11 12.39
CA TYR A 459 -25.01 -13.43 13.03
C TYR A 459 -25.14 -14.56 12.01
N LYS A 460 -25.70 -14.29 10.83
CA LYS A 460 -25.82 -15.26 9.73
C LYS A 460 -24.47 -15.88 9.37
N ASN A 461 -24.41 -17.21 9.41
CA ASN A 461 -23.23 -18.05 9.16
C ASN A 461 -22.08 -17.88 10.19
N LYS A 462 -22.37 -17.47 11.43
CA LYS A 462 -21.39 -17.44 12.54
C LYS A 462 -21.69 -18.55 13.55
N VAL A 463 -20.64 -19.27 13.97
CA VAL A 463 -20.75 -20.53 14.77
C VAL A 463 -20.06 -20.43 16.13
N ARG A 464 -19.05 -19.56 16.30
CA ARG A 464 -18.38 -19.35 17.60
C ARG A 464 -19.34 -18.67 18.60
N PRO A 465 -19.49 -19.17 19.85
CA PRO A 465 -20.44 -18.60 20.82
C PRO A 465 -20.04 -17.17 21.27
N ASP A 466 -18.74 -16.90 21.41
CA ASP A 466 -18.22 -15.63 21.92
C ASP A 466 -18.44 -14.46 20.96
N PHE A 467 -18.77 -14.73 19.69
CA PHE A 467 -18.93 -13.73 18.65
C PHE A 467 -19.89 -12.59 19.05
N VAL A 468 -20.95 -12.88 19.82
CA VAL A 468 -21.89 -11.86 20.30
C VAL A 468 -21.26 -10.95 21.36
N LYS A 469 -20.40 -11.48 22.23
CA LYS A 469 -19.64 -10.73 23.24
C LYS A 469 -18.54 -9.91 22.56
N ASP A 470 -17.70 -10.56 21.77
CA ASP A 470 -16.56 -9.98 21.06
C ASP A 470 -17.04 -8.84 20.13
N ARG A 471 -18.08 -9.05 19.32
CA ARG A 471 -18.63 -8.00 18.43
C ARG A 471 -19.18 -6.79 19.19
N ARG A 472 -19.80 -7.00 20.36
CA ARG A 472 -20.29 -5.89 21.22
C ARG A 472 -19.18 -5.14 21.93
N ARG A 473 -18.00 -5.75 22.12
CA ARG A 473 -16.79 -5.05 22.58
C ARG A 473 -16.13 -4.32 21.42
N ALA A 474 -15.81 -5.02 20.33
CA ALA A 474 -15.18 -4.47 19.12
C ALA A 474 -15.94 -3.27 18.54
N LYS A 475 -17.29 -3.26 18.56
CA LYS A 475 -18.06 -2.08 18.16
C LYS A 475 -17.81 -0.88 19.09
N ARG A 476 -17.79 -1.06 20.41
CA ARG A 476 -17.55 0.06 21.35
C ARG A 476 -16.15 0.64 21.21
N GLU A 477 -15.14 -0.24 21.11
CA GLU A 477 -13.76 0.19 20.81
C GLU A 477 -13.69 1.01 19.51
N TYR A 478 -14.46 0.62 18.48
CA TYR A 478 -14.53 1.35 17.21
C TYR A 478 -15.28 2.68 17.32
N ASP A 479 -16.43 2.71 18.00
CA ASP A 479 -17.20 3.93 18.24
C ASP A 479 -16.37 4.94 19.06
N GLU A 480 -15.62 4.48 20.07
CA GLU A 480 -14.68 5.27 20.86
C GLU A 480 -13.47 5.74 20.05
N PHE A 481 -12.86 4.88 19.23
CA PHE A 481 -11.80 5.23 18.28
C PHE A 481 -12.27 6.33 17.30
N LYS A 482 -13.47 6.20 16.74
CA LYS A 482 -14.06 7.21 15.85
C LYS A 482 -14.25 8.57 16.52
N VAL A 483 -14.64 8.58 17.81
CA VAL A 483 -14.70 9.81 18.62
C VAL A 483 -13.30 10.40 18.84
N ARG A 484 -12.27 9.59 19.12
CA ARG A 484 -10.88 10.09 19.26
C ARG A 484 -10.37 10.72 17.97
N ILE A 485 -10.50 10.03 16.82
CA ILE A 485 -10.09 10.55 15.50
C ILE A 485 -10.78 11.88 15.19
N ASN A 486 -12.10 11.97 15.40
CA ASN A 486 -12.85 13.21 15.15
C ASN A 486 -12.47 14.34 16.14
N GLY A 487 -11.93 14.01 17.32
CA GLY A 487 -11.42 14.97 18.30
C GLY A 487 -9.99 15.46 18.04
N LEU A 488 -9.19 14.77 17.23
CA LEU A 488 -7.78 15.12 16.98
C LEU A 488 -7.55 16.55 16.47
N PRO A 489 -8.31 17.10 15.49
CA PRO A 489 -8.05 18.46 14.98
C PRO A 489 -8.15 19.52 16.07
N ASP A 490 -9.14 19.38 16.95
CA ASP A 490 -9.39 20.30 18.06
C ASP A 490 -8.40 20.06 19.22
N SER A 491 -7.97 18.80 19.44
CA SER A 491 -6.93 18.45 20.41
C SER A 491 -5.57 19.04 20.03
N ILE A 492 -5.08 18.79 18.80
CA ILE A 492 -3.80 19.30 18.28
C ILE A 492 -3.75 20.83 18.34
N ARG A 493 -4.85 21.49 17.99
CA ARG A 493 -5.00 22.95 18.09
C ARG A 493 -4.88 23.44 19.54
N ARG A 494 -5.70 22.91 20.46
CA ARG A 494 -5.69 23.32 21.89
C ARG A 494 -4.33 23.03 22.55
N ARG A 495 -3.69 21.90 22.22
CA ARG A 495 -2.33 21.54 22.66
C ARG A 495 -1.31 22.56 22.17
N SER A 496 -1.37 22.91 20.87
CA SER A 496 -0.46 23.89 20.27
C SER A 496 -0.66 25.29 20.85
N ASP A 497 -1.90 25.76 20.99
CA ASP A 497 -2.23 27.05 21.62
C ASP A 497 -1.73 27.11 23.09
N ALA A 498 -1.82 26.01 23.84
CA ALA A 498 -1.33 25.92 25.22
C ALA A 498 0.21 25.93 25.33
N TYR A 499 0.91 25.22 24.45
CA TYR A 499 2.38 25.29 24.38
C TYR A 499 2.85 26.68 23.94
N HIS A 500 2.19 27.33 22.98
CA HIS A 500 2.48 28.71 22.59
C HIS A 500 2.29 29.70 23.72
N ALA A 501 1.17 29.64 24.45
CA ALA A 501 0.98 30.49 25.63
C ALA A 501 2.10 30.28 26.67
N ARG A 502 2.57 29.03 26.84
CA ARG A 502 3.70 28.71 27.73
C ARG A 502 5.02 29.31 27.21
N GLU A 503 5.27 29.29 25.91
CA GLU A 503 6.45 29.88 25.24
C GLU A 503 6.44 31.41 25.30
N GLU A 504 5.33 32.05 24.94
CA GLU A 504 5.13 33.50 25.05
C GLU A 504 5.35 33.97 26.49
N ILE A 505 4.82 33.25 27.49
CA ILE A 505 5.04 33.56 28.91
C ILE A 505 6.51 33.37 29.32
N LYS A 506 7.24 32.38 28.80
CA LYS A 506 8.70 32.25 29.02
C LYS A 506 9.45 33.44 28.40
N ALA A 507 9.15 33.77 27.15
CA ALA A 507 9.81 34.85 26.40
C ALA A 507 9.58 36.21 27.07
N MET A 508 8.34 36.54 27.44
CA MET A 508 8.02 37.76 28.18
C MET A 508 8.71 37.81 29.55
N LYS A 509 8.84 36.69 30.27
CA LYS A 509 9.58 36.62 31.54
C LYS A 509 11.08 36.87 31.32
N LEU A 510 11.68 36.26 30.29
CA LEU A 510 13.09 36.42 29.97
C LEU A 510 13.39 37.86 29.52
N GLN A 511 12.53 38.48 28.72
CA GLN A 511 12.67 39.90 28.34
C GLN A 511 12.58 40.83 29.56
N ARG A 512 11.60 40.62 30.45
CA ARG A 512 11.46 41.37 31.72
C ARG A 512 12.63 41.14 32.70
N GLN A 513 13.43 40.10 32.51
CA GLN A 513 14.64 39.86 33.29
C GLN A 513 15.90 40.47 32.64
N ASN A 514 15.83 40.86 31.36
CA ASN A 514 16.98 41.31 30.57
C ASN A 514 17.00 42.82 30.27
N ARG A 515 15.90 43.55 30.44
CA ARG A 515 15.82 45.02 30.24
C ARG A 515 14.76 45.69 31.11
N ASP A 516 15.14 46.82 31.72
CA ASP A 516 14.22 47.85 32.22
C ASP A 516 13.90 48.88 31.12
N ASP A 517 12.72 49.50 31.22
CA ASP A 517 12.17 50.62 30.43
C ASP A 517 12.51 50.70 28.91
N GLU A 518 11.67 50.04 28.10
CA GLU A 518 11.20 50.59 26.81
C GLU A 518 9.89 49.91 26.36
N THR A 519 9.18 50.48 25.38
CA THR A 519 7.83 50.03 25.00
C THR A 519 7.80 48.61 24.41
N VAL A 520 6.86 47.79 24.89
CA VAL A 520 6.71 46.38 24.51
C VAL A 520 6.24 46.22 23.06
N GLU A 521 7.16 45.94 22.14
CA GLU A 521 6.82 45.18 20.94
C GLU A 521 6.52 43.72 21.32
N SER A 522 5.41 43.18 20.83
CA SER A 522 5.08 41.76 21.04
C SER A 522 6.00 40.87 20.20
N VAL A 523 6.71 39.96 20.86
CA VAL A 523 7.54 38.95 20.18
C VAL A 523 6.64 38.08 19.32
N LYS A 524 6.75 38.22 18.00
CA LYS A 524 6.03 37.40 17.02
C LYS A 524 6.69 36.02 16.90
N ILE A 525 6.51 35.20 17.93
CA ILE A 525 6.89 33.77 17.87
C ILE A 525 6.05 33.13 16.75
N PRO A 526 6.66 32.42 15.78
CA PRO A 526 5.91 31.74 14.74
C PRO A 526 5.11 30.59 15.35
N LYS A 527 3.84 30.47 14.97
CA LYS A 527 2.92 29.49 15.56
C LYS A 527 3.18 28.05 15.06
N ALA A 528 4.22 27.44 15.62
CA ALA A 528 4.54 26.02 15.48
C ALA A 528 3.35 25.08 15.72
N THR A 529 3.40 23.87 15.14
CA THR A 529 2.46 22.81 15.51
C THR A 529 3.15 21.85 16.46
N TRP A 530 2.62 21.70 17.67
CA TRP A 530 3.28 20.97 18.76
C TRP A 530 2.81 19.52 18.82
N MET A 531 3.76 18.60 18.97
CA MET A 531 3.52 17.17 19.18
C MET A 531 3.15 16.87 20.65
N ALA A 532 2.79 15.61 20.94
CA ALA A 532 2.42 15.19 22.30
C ALA A 532 3.58 15.31 23.31
N ASP A 533 4.78 14.89 22.88
CA ASP A 533 6.06 14.94 23.62
C ASP A 533 6.58 16.37 23.91
N GLY A 534 5.93 17.40 23.35
CA GLY A 534 6.38 18.79 23.47
C GLY A 534 7.50 19.17 22.51
N THR A 535 7.67 18.45 21.39
CA THR A 535 8.52 18.86 20.26
C THR A 535 7.73 19.59 19.17
N HIS A 536 8.43 20.28 18.26
CA HIS A 536 7.83 20.85 17.05
C HIS A 536 7.66 19.76 15.98
N TRP A 537 6.50 19.70 15.34
CA TRP A 537 6.29 18.84 14.17
C TRP A 537 7.21 19.27 13.01
N PRO A 538 8.03 18.37 12.42
CA PRO A 538 8.94 18.71 11.33
C PRO A 538 8.26 18.89 9.96
N GLY A 539 6.99 18.50 9.83
CA GLY A 539 6.21 18.67 8.59
C GLY A 539 5.45 20.00 8.52
N THR A 540 4.34 20.01 7.78
CA THR A 540 3.45 21.17 7.62
C THR A 540 2.80 21.60 8.94
N TRP A 541 2.83 22.91 9.24
CA TRP A 541 2.14 23.49 10.38
C TRP A 541 0.73 24.01 10.07
N MET A 542 -0.14 24.05 11.09
CA MET A 542 -1.48 24.66 11.05
C MET A 542 -1.45 26.14 10.63
N HIS A 543 -0.39 26.86 11.03
CA HIS A 543 -0.05 28.18 10.51
C HIS A 543 1.25 28.04 9.69
N PRO A 544 1.20 28.15 8.35
CA PRO A 544 2.38 27.96 7.51
C PRO A 544 3.52 28.90 7.86
N ALA A 545 4.72 28.33 7.98
CA ALA A 545 5.98 29.03 8.19
C ALA A 545 7.03 28.54 7.16
N PRO A 546 8.16 29.24 6.98
CA PRO A 546 9.31 28.70 6.24
C PRO A 546 9.72 27.34 6.80
N GLU A 547 10.10 26.41 5.93
CA GLU A 547 10.41 25.00 6.24
C GLU A 547 9.26 24.17 6.87
N HIS A 548 8.07 24.74 7.03
CA HIS A 548 6.89 24.09 7.62
C HIS A 548 5.58 24.40 6.87
N SER A 549 5.58 24.26 5.55
CA SER A 549 4.43 24.49 4.66
C SER A 549 4.19 23.31 3.70
N ARG A 550 3.00 23.23 3.08
CA ARG A 550 2.60 22.12 2.15
C ARG A 550 3.49 21.95 0.90
N GLY A 551 4.45 22.85 0.67
CA GLY A 551 5.46 22.78 -0.41
C GLY A 551 6.89 23.05 0.07
N ASP A 552 7.13 23.11 1.38
CA ASP A 552 8.43 23.32 2.01
C ASP A 552 8.42 22.65 3.38
N HIS A 553 8.85 21.39 3.46
CA HIS A 553 8.99 20.63 4.70
C HIS A 553 9.98 19.46 4.55
N ALA A 554 10.58 19.04 5.65
CA ALA A 554 11.50 17.90 5.68
C ALA A 554 10.82 16.57 5.30
N GLY A 555 11.62 15.59 4.87
CA GLY A 555 11.19 14.21 4.76
C GLY A 555 11.08 13.56 6.14
N ILE A 556 10.09 12.68 6.31
CA ILE A 556 9.71 12.02 7.56
C ILE A 556 9.45 10.54 7.27
N ILE A 557 10.08 9.64 8.03
CA ILE A 557 9.71 8.22 8.09
C ILE A 557 9.48 7.79 9.54
N GLN A 558 8.38 7.08 9.78
CA GLN A 558 8.07 6.42 11.05
C GLN A 558 7.68 4.95 10.81
N VAL A 559 8.35 4.02 11.49
CA VAL A 559 7.86 2.64 11.62
C VAL A 559 6.83 2.63 12.76
N MET A 560 5.55 2.56 12.41
CA MET A 560 4.43 2.59 13.38
C MET A 560 4.09 1.20 13.93
N LEU A 561 4.26 0.15 13.12
CA LEU A 561 4.19 -1.24 13.56
C LEU A 561 5.44 -1.96 13.07
N LYS A 562 6.22 -2.52 14.00
CA LYS A 562 7.44 -3.30 13.70
C LYS A 562 7.15 -4.45 12.72
N PRO A 563 8.17 -4.92 11.96
CA PRO A 563 8.10 -6.24 11.31
C PRO A 563 7.64 -7.31 12.32
N PRO A 564 6.77 -8.25 11.94
CA PRO A 564 6.35 -9.32 12.84
C PRO A 564 7.48 -10.35 13.04
N SER A 565 7.51 -10.95 14.23
CA SER A 565 8.38 -12.10 14.54
C SER A 565 8.13 -13.26 13.58
N ASP A 566 9.14 -14.12 13.36
CA ASP A 566 9.04 -15.31 12.51
C ASP A 566 8.02 -16.34 13.05
N GLU A 567 8.02 -16.60 14.37
CA GLU A 567 7.09 -17.51 15.02
C GLU A 567 5.71 -16.87 15.31
N PRO A 568 4.60 -17.62 15.22
CA PRO A 568 3.25 -17.13 15.49
C PRO A 568 2.99 -16.88 16.98
N LEU A 569 2.84 -15.61 17.34
CA LEU A 569 2.46 -15.20 18.69
C LEU A 569 0.96 -15.45 18.89
N HIS A 570 0.61 -16.21 19.93
CA HIS A 570 -0.77 -16.50 20.30
C HIS A 570 -1.22 -15.64 21.50
N GLY A 571 -2.52 -15.61 21.79
CA GLY A 571 -3.02 -14.96 23.00
C GLY A 571 -2.64 -15.69 24.28
N ASN A 572 -2.06 -14.98 25.26
CA ASN A 572 -2.05 -15.46 26.64
C ASN A 572 -3.48 -15.44 27.21
N ALA A 573 -3.85 -16.46 27.98
CA ALA A 573 -5.08 -16.50 28.77
C ALA A 573 -4.94 -15.72 30.11
N ASP A 574 -4.27 -14.58 30.08
CA ASP A 574 -4.20 -13.64 31.22
C ASP A 574 -5.48 -12.77 31.22
N ASP A 575 -6.23 -12.73 32.34
CA ASP A 575 -7.51 -12.00 32.49
C ASP A 575 -7.46 -10.48 32.20
N THR A 576 -6.26 -9.93 31.98
CA THR A 576 -6.03 -8.53 31.62
C THR A 576 -6.34 -8.20 30.15
N ARG A 577 -6.57 -9.19 29.27
CA ARG A 577 -6.85 -8.94 27.85
C ARG A 577 -8.34 -8.74 27.55
N ILE A 578 -8.63 -7.69 26.78
CA ILE A 578 -10.00 -7.18 26.49
C ILE A 578 -10.89 -8.21 25.76
N MET A 579 -10.29 -9.14 25.02
CA MET A 579 -10.94 -10.31 24.40
C MET A 579 -9.97 -11.50 24.42
N ASP A 580 -10.52 -12.72 24.41
CA ASP A 580 -9.72 -13.94 24.27
C ASP A 580 -9.25 -14.12 22.83
N PHE A 581 -7.93 -14.25 22.66
CA PHE A 581 -7.24 -14.49 21.38
C PHE A 581 -6.28 -15.69 21.44
N THR A 582 -6.47 -16.62 22.38
CA THR A 582 -5.66 -17.86 22.53
C THR A 582 -5.51 -18.64 21.22
N ASP A 583 -6.61 -18.87 20.53
CA ASP A 583 -6.73 -19.55 19.22
C ASP A 583 -6.01 -18.88 18.03
N VAL A 584 -5.48 -17.66 18.17
CA VAL A 584 -5.25 -16.76 17.02
C VAL A 584 -3.89 -16.08 17.05
N ASP A 585 -3.22 -16.08 15.89
CA ASP A 585 -2.01 -15.28 15.65
C ASP A 585 -2.33 -13.78 15.80
N ILE A 586 -1.76 -13.13 16.82
CA ILE A 586 -1.95 -11.70 17.12
C ILE A 586 -0.97 -10.78 16.39
N ARG A 587 0.04 -11.31 15.69
CA ARG A 587 1.07 -10.49 15.00
C ARG A 587 0.47 -9.52 13.98
N LEU A 588 0.90 -8.28 14.01
CA LEU A 588 0.51 -7.26 13.03
C LEU A 588 1.54 -7.16 11.88
N PRO A 589 1.10 -6.95 10.63
CA PRO A 589 2.01 -6.60 9.52
C PRO A 589 2.76 -5.29 9.78
N LEU A 590 3.90 -5.13 9.12
CA LEU A 590 4.67 -3.87 9.12
C LEU A 590 3.79 -2.71 8.64
N LEU A 591 3.78 -1.59 9.38
CA LEU A 591 3.15 -0.33 8.98
C LEU A 591 4.19 0.80 9.05
N VAL A 592 4.37 1.50 7.93
CA VAL A 592 5.30 2.64 7.81
C VAL A 592 4.52 3.87 7.34
N TYR A 593 4.64 4.97 8.08
CA TYR A 593 4.23 6.30 7.63
C TYR A 593 5.42 6.98 6.96
N VAL A 594 5.18 7.55 5.79
CA VAL A 594 6.16 8.28 4.97
C VAL A 594 5.56 9.61 4.59
N SER A 595 6.29 10.70 4.82
CA SER A 595 6.07 11.96 4.11
C SER A 595 7.39 12.34 3.45
N ARG A 596 7.37 12.52 2.13
CA ARG A 596 8.58 12.86 1.35
C ARG A 596 8.98 14.31 1.57
N GLU A 597 10.25 14.63 1.31
CA GLU A 597 10.68 16.03 1.37
C GLU A 597 10.00 16.86 0.27
N LYS A 598 9.63 18.10 0.63
CA LYS A 598 9.17 19.13 -0.31
C LYS A 598 9.97 20.40 -0.09
N ARG A 599 10.36 21.08 -1.16
CA ARG A 599 11.16 22.33 -1.13
C ARG A 599 10.74 23.27 -2.25
N PRO A 600 10.73 24.59 -2.04
CA PRO A 600 10.34 25.55 -3.04
C PRO A 600 11.32 25.54 -4.22
N GLY A 601 10.78 25.49 -5.44
CA GLY A 601 11.56 25.41 -6.68
C GLY A 601 11.72 24.00 -7.27
N TYR A 602 11.35 22.95 -6.55
CA TYR A 602 11.28 21.58 -7.07
C TYR A 602 9.84 21.21 -7.45
N ASP A 603 9.61 20.56 -8.59
CA ASP A 603 8.30 19.98 -8.92
C ASP A 603 8.11 18.62 -8.26
N HIS A 604 7.08 18.51 -7.42
CA HIS A 604 6.78 17.29 -6.67
C HIS A 604 5.93 16.29 -7.47
N ASN A 605 5.50 16.58 -8.70
CA ASN A 605 4.85 15.60 -9.59
C ASN A 605 3.60 14.90 -8.98
N LYS A 606 2.96 15.53 -7.98
CA LYS A 606 1.74 15.07 -7.28
C LYS A 606 1.86 13.58 -6.88
N LYS A 607 0.82 12.78 -7.15
CA LYS A 607 0.76 11.35 -6.83
C LYS A 607 1.90 10.54 -7.45
N ALA A 608 2.32 10.83 -8.68
CA ALA A 608 3.39 10.09 -9.35
C ALA A 608 4.71 10.13 -8.57
N GLY A 609 5.08 11.32 -8.06
CA GLY A 609 6.28 11.48 -7.23
C GLY A 609 6.14 10.86 -5.84
N ALA A 610 4.96 10.94 -5.22
CA ALA A 610 4.69 10.26 -3.94
C ALA A 610 4.82 8.73 -4.08
N MET A 611 4.27 8.16 -5.14
CA MET A 611 4.39 6.74 -5.48
C MET A 611 5.84 6.33 -5.75
N ASN A 612 6.62 7.14 -6.46
CA ASN A 612 8.04 6.86 -6.71
C ASN A 612 8.89 6.94 -5.43
N ALA A 613 8.59 7.87 -4.52
CA ALA A 613 9.22 7.92 -3.20
C ALA A 613 8.93 6.63 -2.39
N LEU A 614 7.67 6.14 -2.38
CA LEU A 614 7.33 4.86 -1.75
C LEU A 614 8.06 3.67 -2.38
N VAL A 615 8.21 3.65 -3.72
CA VAL A 615 8.98 2.59 -4.41
C VAL A 615 10.41 2.51 -3.88
N ARG A 616 11.08 3.65 -3.68
CA ARG A 616 12.47 3.69 -3.20
C ARG A 616 12.56 3.34 -1.71
N ALA A 617 11.72 3.94 -0.86
CA ALA A 617 11.71 3.66 0.57
C ALA A 617 11.43 2.17 0.87
N SER A 618 10.39 1.59 0.27
CA SER A 618 10.07 0.18 0.55
C SER A 618 11.03 -0.80 -0.14
N ALA A 619 11.75 -0.42 -1.20
CA ALA A 619 12.82 -1.25 -1.76
C ALA A 619 13.93 -1.52 -0.75
N ILE A 620 14.28 -0.48 0.03
CA ILE A 620 15.31 -0.55 1.08
C ILE A 620 14.76 -1.23 2.35
N MET A 621 13.50 -0.97 2.72
CA MET A 621 12.93 -1.47 3.97
C MET A 621 12.35 -2.89 3.91
N SER A 622 11.51 -3.23 2.93
CA SER A 622 10.80 -4.54 2.84
C SER A 622 11.07 -5.32 1.56
N ASN A 623 11.50 -4.63 0.51
CA ASN A 623 11.81 -5.13 -0.82
C ASN A 623 10.74 -6.06 -1.43
N GLY A 624 9.46 -5.78 -1.17
CA GLY A 624 8.35 -6.60 -1.64
C GLY A 624 8.34 -6.71 -3.18
N PRO A 625 8.50 -7.91 -3.77
CA PRO A 625 8.59 -8.07 -5.22
C PRO A 625 7.30 -7.70 -5.96
N PHE A 626 6.17 -7.64 -5.24
CA PHE A 626 4.89 -7.15 -5.74
C PHE A 626 4.41 -5.95 -4.92
N ILE A 627 3.80 -4.99 -5.62
CA ILE A 627 3.33 -3.71 -5.06
C ILE A 627 1.84 -3.58 -5.38
N LEU A 628 0.98 -3.54 -4.36
CA LEU A 628 -0.45 -3.29 -4.49
C LEU A 628 -0.73 -1.80 -4.25
N ASN A 629 -1.15 -1.06 -5.29
CA ASN A 629 -1.55 0.33 -5.11
C ASN A 629 -3.05 0.47 -4.79
N LEU A 630 -3.36 1.26 -3.76
CA LEU A 630 -4.71 1.66 -3.35
C LEU A 630 -4.79 3.17 -3.08
N ASP A 631 -5.93 3.76 -3.41
CA ASP A 631 -6.29 5.11 -2.99
C ASP A 631 -6.78 5.10 -1.54
N CYS A 632 -6.64 6.21 -0.82
CA CYS A 632 -7.05 6.32 0.60
C CYS A 632 -8.53 5.99 0.84
N ASP A 633 -9.38 6.14 -0.17
CA ASP A 633 -10.81 5.82 -0.15
C ASP A 633 -11.16 4.40 -0.65
N HIS A 634 -10.18 3.59 -1.07
CA HIS A 634 -10.38 2.23 -1.59
C HIS A 634 -9.84 1.15 -0.63
N TYR A 635 -10.77 0.42 0.00
CA TYR A 635 -10.47 -0.57 1.03
C TYR A 635 -10.68 -2.01 0.55
N ILE A 636 -10.16 -2.98 1.31
CA ILE A 636 -10.27 -4.41 1.00
C ILE A 636 -11.64 -4.95 1.43
N TYR A 637 -12.45 -5.37 0.46
CA TYR A 637 -13.79 -5.92 0.68
C TYR A 637 -13.76 -7.45 0.78
N ASN A 638 -13.18 -8.14 -0.21
CA ASN A 638 -12.87 -9.57 -0.13
C ASN A 638 -11.48 -9.78 0.51
N SER A 639 -11.41 -10.45 1.65
CA SER A 639 -10.14 -10.66 2.35
C SER A 639 -9.13 -11.51 1.58
N GLN A 640 -9.59 -12.30 0.59
CA GLN A 640 -8.77 -13.18 -0.23
C GLN A 640 -8.18 -12.52 -1.49
N ALA A 641 -8.48 -11.24 -1.76
CA ALA A 641 -8.11 -10.55 -3.01
C ALA A 641 -6.60 -10.61 -3.33
N MET A 642 -5.72 -10.49 -2.32
CA MET A 642 -4.26 -10.61 -2.51
C MET A 642 -3.86 -12.00 -3.02
N ARG A 643 -4.50 -13.05 -2.51
CA ARG A 643 -4.28 -14.44 -2.94
C ARG A 643 -4.78 -14.67 -4.36
N GLU A 644 -5.93 -14.09 -4.72
CA GLU A 644 -6.48 -14.14 -6.09
C GLU A 644 -5.55 -13.46 -7.10
N GLY A 645 -4.96 -12.31 -6.75
CA GLY A 645 -3.92 -11.66 -7.56
C GLY A 645 -2.64 -12.50 -7.68
N MET A 646 -2.20 -13.11 -6.58
CA MET A 646 -1.00 -13.93 -6.53
C MET A 646 -1.11 -15.22 -7.38
N CYS A 647 -2.32 -15.79 -7.49
CA CYS A 647 -2.59 -16.89 -8.43
C CYS A 647 -2.15 -16.54 -9.86
N PHE A 648 -2.39 -15.32 -10.34
CA PHE A 648 -1.97 -14.92 -11.69
C PHE A 648 -0.45 -14.71 -11.80
N MET A 649 0.17 -14.09 -10.80
CA MET A 649 1.61 -13.81 -10.81
C MET A 649 2.47 -15.09 -10.75
N MET A 650 1.99 -16.13 -10.07
CA MET A 650 2.74 -17.37 -9.81
C MET A 650 2.38 -18.55 -10.74
N ASP A 651 1.40 -18.39 -11.65
CA ASP A 651 1.02 -19.45 -12.61
C ASP A 651 1.97 -19.54 -13.83
N ARG A 652 1.76 -20.55 -14.66
CA ARG A 652 2.54 -20.87 -15.87
C ARG A 652 2.51 -19.72 -16.87
N GLY A 653 3.53 -18.86 -16.81
CA GLY A 653 3.66 -17.70 -17.67
C GLY A 653 3.38 -16.35 -17.00
N GLY A 654 3.24 -16.32 -15.67
CA GLY A 654 3.20 -15.10 -14.84
C GLY A 654 4.53 -14.32 -14.83
N ASP A 655 5.61 -14.97 -15.28
CA ASP A 655 6.92 -14.40 -15.60
C ASP A 655 6.87 -13.18 -16.54
N ARG A 656 5.80 -13.06 -17.35
CA ARG A 656 5.58 -11.98 -18.32
C ARG A 656 4.45 -11.03 -17.93
N ILE A 657 3.92 -11.14 -16.72
CA ILE A 657 2.90 -10.23 -16.18
C ILE A 657 3.58 -9.06 -15.45
N CYS A 658 3.27 -7.82 -15.84
CA CYS A 658 3.69 -6.61 -15.15
C CYS A 658 2.70 -6.16 -14.07
N TYR A 659 1.40 -6.31 -14.28
CA TYR A 659 0.38 -6.03 -13.27
C TYR A 659 -0.91 -6.85 -13.42
N VAL A 660 -1.60 -7.04 -12.31
CA VAL A 660 -2.97 -7.57 -12.23
C VAL A 660 -3.90 -6.44 -11.78
N GLN A 661 -4.79 -6.01 -12.66
CA GLN A 661 -5.80 -4.99 -12.40
C GLN A 661 -7.10 -5.66 -11.92
N PHE A 662 -7.67 -5.16 -10.83
CA PHE A 662 -8.99 -5.56 -10.34
C PHE A 662 -10.06 -4.55 -10.79
N PRO A 663 -11.35 -4.94 -10.88
CA PRO A 663 -12.44 -3.99 -11.08
C PRO A 663 -12.51 -3.00 -9.91
N GLN A 664 -12.67 -1.71 -10.23
CA GLN A 664 -13.09 -0.73 -9.23
C GLN A 664 -14.60 -0.83 -9.05
N ARG A 665 -15.02 -0.63 -7.80
CA ARG A 665 -16.40 -0.75 -7.34
C ARG A 665 -16.63 0.28 -6.25
N PHE A 666 -17.84 0.82 -6.18
CA PHE A 666 -18.13 1.92 -5.27
C PHE A 666 -19.31 1.58 -4.35
N GLU A 667 -19.26 2.07 -3.12
CA GLU A 667 -20.39 2.11 -2.21
C GLU A 667 -20.94 3.54 -2.09
N GLY A 668 -22.11 3.69 -1.45
CA GLY A 668 -22.76 4.99 -1.25
C GLY A 668 -23.49 5.56 -2.47
N ILE A 669 -23.61 4.79 -3.56
CA ILE A 669 -24.38 5.22 -4.74
C ILE A 669 -25.89 5.05 -4.47
N ASP A 670 -26.65 6.08 -4.81
CA ASP A 670 -28.13 6.10 -4.83
C ASP A 670 -28.68 4.93 -5.66
N PRO A 671 -29.68 4.17 -5.20
CA PRO A 671 -30.40 3.17 -6.01
C PRO A 671 -30.89 3.67 -7.38
N SER A 672 -31.09 4.97 -7.59
CA SER A 672 -31.42 5.53 -8.91
C SER A 672 -30.22 5.69 -9.86
N ASP A 673 -28.97 5.56 -9.36
CA ASP A 673 -27.67 5.88 -9.99
C ASP A 673 -27.77 6.82 -11.20
N ARG A 674 -28.32 8.02 -11.00
CA ARG A 674 -28.57 8.99 -12.07
C ARG A 674 -27.30 9.46 -12.79
N TYR A 675 -26.12 9.28 -12.17
CA TYR A 675 -24.83 9.74 -12.70
C TYR A 675 -23.97 8.62 -13.32
N ALA A 676 -24.52 7.40 -13.42
CA ALA A 676 -23.82 6.20 -13.92
C ALA A 676 -22.47 5.96 -13.20
N ASN A 677 -22.43 6.20 -11.89
CA ASN A 677 -21.21 6.18 -11.10
C ASN A 677 -20.60 4.78 -10.96
N HIS A 678 -21.39 3.71 -11.09
CA HIS A 678 -20.86 2.34 -11.08
C HIS A 678 -19.95 2.03 -12.28
N ASN A 679 -20.12 2.71 -13.42
CA ASN A 679 -19.33 2.57 -14.65
C ASN A 679 -19.12 1.10 -15.10
N THR A 680 -20.15 0.26 -14.94
CA THR A 680 -20.07 -1.20 -15.19
C THR A 680 -19.72 -1.54 -16.64
N VAL A 681 -20.17 -0.75 -17.62
CA VAL A 681 -19.83 -0.94 -19.03
C VAL A 681 -18.31 -0.91 -19.24
N PHE A 682 -17.60 0.05 -18.64
CA PHE A 682 -16.15 0.14 -18.75
C PHE A 682 -15.44 -1.04 -18.06
N PHE A 683 -15.84 -1.37 -16.83
CA PHE A 683 -15.17 -2.41 -16.04
C PHE A 683 -15.55 -3.84 -16.45
N ASP A 684 -16.72 -4.09 -17.03
CA ASP A 684 -17.22 -5.44 -17.28
C ASP A 684 -17.49 -5.76 -18.75
N VAL A 685 -17.50 -4.76 -19.65
CA VAL A 685 -17.34 -4.95 -21.11
C VAL A 685 -15.89 -4.66 -21.50
N ASN A 686 -15.44 -3.41 -21.39
CA ASN A 686 -14.21 -2.94 -22.04
C ASN A 686 -12.95 -3.60 -21.45
N MET A 687 -12.81 -3.64 -20.12
CA MET A 687 -11.63 -4.28 -19.49
C MET A 687 -11.56 -5.79 -19.73
N ARG A 688 -12.70 -6.49 -19.75
CA ARG A 688 -12.76 -7.93 -20.07
C ARG A 688 -12.44 -8.23 -21.54
N ALA A 689 -12.69 -7.28 -22.44
CA ALA A 689 -12.23 -7.34 -23.83
C ALA A 689 -10.70 -7.18 -23.95
N LEU A 690 -10.12 -6.19 -23.26
CA LEU A 690 -8.68 -5.90 -23.30
C LEU A 690 -7.82 -7.03 -22.72
N ASP A 691 -8.31 -7.77 -21.72
CA ASP A 691 -7.62 -8.95 -21.16
C ASP A 691 -7.31 -10.04 -22.20
N GLY A 692 -8.15 -10.19 -23.24
CA GLY A 692 -7.91 -11.13 -24.32
C GLY A 692 -6.82 -10.71 -25.31
N LEU A 693 -6.42 -9.44 -25.30
CA LEU A 693 -5.40 -8.87 -26.18
C LEU A 693 -4.01 -8.93 -25.54
N MET A 694 -3.60 -7.88 -24.84
CA MET A 694 -2.34 -7.79 -24.10
C MET A 694 -2.56 -7.60 -22.60
N GLY A 695 -3.78 -7.22 -22.20
CA GLY A 695 -4.19 -6.93 -20.83
C GLY A 695 -4.98 -5.61 -20.71
N PRO A 696 -5.71 -5.40 -19.60
CA PRO A 696 -6.37 -4.13 -19.27
C PRO A 696 -5.38 -2.97 -19.13
N VAL A 697 -5.83 -1.73 -19.29
CA VAL A 697 -5.03 -0.55 -18.91
C VAL A 697 -5.03 -0.37 -17.38
N TYR A 698 -3.98 0.27 -16.85
CA TYR A 698 -3.95 0.68 -15.45
C TYR A 698 -4.84 1.92 -15.25
N VAL A 699 -5.56 1.97 -14.12
CA VAL A 699 -6.63 2.94 -13.81
C VAL A 699 -6.50 3.56 -12.40
N GLY A 700 -5.26 3.76 -11.93
CA GLY A 700 -4.97 4.60 -10.76
C GLY A 700 -5.08 3.93 -9.38
N THR A 701 -5.88 2.86 -9.21
CA THR A 701 -6.07 2.12 -7.94
C THR A 701 -6.53 0.68 -8.18
N GLY A 702 -6.36 -0.21 -7.18
CA GLY A 702 -6.78 -1.61 -7.21
C GLY A 702 -5.91 -2.48 -8.11
N CYS A 703 -4.58 -2.28 -8.07
CA CYS A 703 -3.66 -2.89 -9.04
C CYS A 703 -2.39 -3.45 -8.38
N LEU A 704 -2.13 -4.73 -8.60
CA LEU A 704 -0.95 -5.46 -8.10
C LEU A 704 0.14 -5.48 -9.17
N PHE A 705 1.16 -4.62 -9.02
CA PHE A 705 2.32 -4.53 -9.90
C PHE A 705 3.44 -5.51 -9.51
N ARG A 706 4.28 -5.86 -10.48
CA ARG A 706 5.60 -6.46 -10.32
C ARG A 706 6.66 -5.36 -10.22
N ARG A 707 7.41 -5.29 -9.11
CA ARG A 707 8.42 -4.25 -8.82
C ARG A 707 9.41 -4.04 -9.98
N THR A 708 9.92 -5.12 -10.57
CA THR A 708 10.89 -5.03 -11.68
C THR A 708 10.32 -4.51 -13.00
N ALA A 709 9.00 -4.58 -13.21
CA ALA A 709 8.37 -3.96 -14.38
C ALA A 709 8.23 -2.43 -14.22
N LEU A 710 8.01 -1.95 -12.99
CA LEU A 710 8.06 -0.52 -12.64
C LEU A 710 9.47 0.05 -12.73
N TYR A 711 10.49 -0.71 -12.31
CA TYR A 711 11.91 -0.37 -12.54
C TYR A 711 12.30 -0.29 -14.03
N GLY A 712 11.43 -0.74 -14.95
CA GLY A 712 11.59 -0.53 -16.38
C GLY A 712 12.40 -1.58 -17.13
N PHE A 713 12.73 -2.71 -16.49
CA PHE A 713 13.35 -3.87 -17.14
C PHE A 713 12.46 -4.46 -18.23
N ASP A 714 13.09 -5.14 -19.21
CA ASP A 714 12.37 -5.93 -20.21
C ASP A 714 11.80 -7.23 -19.63
N PRO A 715 10.68 -7.77 -20.16
CA PRO A 715 10.18 -9.07 -19.74
C PRO A 715 11.18 -10.18 -20.13
N PRO A 716 11.42 -11.20 -19.27
CA PRO A 716 12.53 -12.16 -19.41
C PRO A 716 12.49 -13.04 -20.67
N ARG A 717 11.44 -12.96 -21.49
CA ARG A 717 11.26 -13.70 -22.75
C ARG A 717 11.05 -12.79 -23.96
N ALA A 718 11.48 -11.53 -23.89
CA ALA A 718 11.35 -10.54 -24.97
C ALA A 718 11.90 -11.02 -26.34
N LYS A 719 12.97 -11.84 -26.33
CA LYS A 719 13.60 -12.41 -27.54
C LYS A 719 12.74 -13.47 -28.28
N GLU A 720 11.68 -14.03 -27.68
CA GLU A 720 10.87 -15.12 -28.29
C GLU A 720 9.82 -14.67 -29.33
N HIS A 721 9.70 -13.37 -29.64
CA HIS A 721 8.80 -12.90 -30.71
C HIS A 721 9.42 -13.17 -32.09
N HIS A 722 9.14 -14.34 -32.67
CA HIS A 722 9.42 -14.61 -34.07
C HIS A 722 8.75 -13.55 -34.97
N PRO A 723 9.45 -12.94 -35.94
CA PRO A 723 8.81 -12.16 -36.98
C PRO A 723 7.87 -13.06 -37.79
N GLY A 724 6.67 -12.56 -38.12
CA GLY A 724 5.62 -13.36 -38.75
C GLY A 724 6.02 -13.94 -40.11
N CYS A 725 5.36 -15.04 -40.50
CA CYS A 725 5.67 -15.86 -41.68
C CYS A 725 5.84 -15.06 -43.01
N PHE A 726 5.21 -13.90 -43.14
CA PHE A 726 5.32 -12.99 -44.28
C PHE A 726 6.72 -12.38 -44.51
N SER A 727 7.69 -12.56 -43.61
CA SER A 727 9.06 -12.06 -43.80
C SER A 727 9.94 -12.92 -44.73
N SER A 728 9.49 -14.11 -45.16
CA SER A 728 10.32 -15.04 -45.94
C SER A 728 10.57 -14.61 -47.40
N CYS A 729 9.68 -13.81 -48.00
CA CYS A 729 9.76 -13.43 -49.41
C CYS A 729 10.73 -12.28 -49.73
N PHE A 730 11.38 -11.66 -48.74
CA PHE A 730 12.31 -10.55 -48.96
C PHE A 730 13.67 -10.81 -48.30
N THR A 731 14.64 -11.25 -49.11
CA THR A 731 16.03 -11.54 -48.72
C THR A 731 16.84 -10.27 -48.42
N ARG A 732 16.50 -9.60 -47.32
CA ARG A 732 17.23 -8.40 -46.86
C ARG A 732 18.63 -8.80 -46.40
N ARG A 733 19.65 -8.50 -47.22
CA ARG A 733 21.08 -8.74 -46.92
C ARG A 733 21.42 -8.30 -45.48
N LYS A 734 22.16 -9.13 -44.73
CA LYS A 734 22.80 -8.73 -43.48
C LYS A 734 23.78 -7.57 -43.74
N LYS A 735 23.36 -6.33 -43.50
CA LYS A 735 24.31 -5.25 -43.15
C LYS A 735 24.70 -5.44 -41.70
N HIS A 736 26.00 -5.39 -41.39
CA HIS A 736 26.42 -4.97 -40.07
C HIS A 736 25.98 -3.51 -39.89
N SER A 737 24.92 -3.29 -39.11
CA SER A 737 24.58 -1.96 -38.61
C SER A 737 25.46 -1.66 -37.40
N SER A 738 26.25 -0.60 -37.50
CA SER A 738 26.93 0.02 -36.36
C SER A 738 25.97 0.27 -35.21
N VAL A 739 26.43 0.13 -33.97
CA VAL A 739 25.65 0.50 -32.79
C VAL A 739 25.48 2.02 -32.78
N GLY A 740 24.28 2.48 -33.15
CA GLY A 740 23.91 3.89 -33.22
C GLY A 740 22.49 4.04 -33.78
N ASN A 741 21.77 5.05 -33.30
CA ASN A 741 20.42 5.43 -33.74
C ASN A 741 19.29 4.41 -33.44
N ASN A 742 19.31 3.79 -32.26
CA ASN A 742 18.08 3.72 -31.46
C ASN A 742 18.08 4.93 -30.50
N PRO A 743 16.96 5.61 -30.26
CA PRO A 743 16.89 6.64 -29.21
C PRO A 743 17.12 5.99 -27.83
N GLU A 744 17.92 6.64 -26.99
CA GLU A 744 18.42 6.08 -25.73
C GLU A 744 17.30 5.64 -24.78
N GLU A 745 16.15 6.32 -24.83
CA GLU A 745 14.92 6.00 -24.09
C GLU A 745 14.37 4.58 -24.32
N ASN A 746 14.83 3.87 -25.36
CA ASN A 746 14.44 2.50 -25.71
C ASN A 746 15.57 1.47 -25.54
N ARG A 747 16.70 1.80 -24.90
CA ARG A 747 17.71 0.80 -24.50
C ARG A 747 17.13 -0.06 -23.37
N ALA A 748 17.00 -1.36 -23.62
CA ALA A 748 16.42 -2.30 -22.66
C ALA A 748 17.46 -2.76 -21.61
N LEU A 749 17.15 -2.57 -20.33
CA LEU A 749 17.84 -3.28 -19.26
C LEU A 749 17.48 -4.78 -19.29
N ARG A 750 18.48 -5.63 -19.10
CA ARG A 750 18.36 -7.08 -18.89
C ARG A 750 19.17 -7.49 -17.66
N MET A 751 18.68 -8.49 -16.94
CA MET A 751 19.49 -9.29 -16.02
C MET A 751 20.03 -10.50 -16.80
N GLY A 752 21.33 -10.81 -16.71
CA GLY A 752 21.89 -12.11 -17.09
C GLY A 752 22.10 -12.42 -18.58
N ASP A 753 22.56 -11.47 -19.40
CA ASP A 753 23.44 -11.80 -20.54
C ASP A 753 24.87 -11.40 -20.09
N SER A 754 25.78 -12.37 -19.88
CA SER A 754 27.08 -12.18 -19.21
C SER A 754 27.98 -11.10 -19.81
N ASP A 755 27.85 -10.89 -21.11
CA ASP A 755 28.76 -10.05 -21.90
C ASP A 755 28.35 -8.56 -21.88
N ASP A 756 27.19 -8.23 -21.28
CA ASP A 756 26.64 -6.87 -21.15
C ASP A 756 26.86 -6.28 -19.72
N GLU A 757 27.30 -7.06 -18.72
CA GLU A 757 27.23 -6.66 -17.30
C GLU A 757 28.18 -5.52 -16.90
N GLU A 758 29.46 -5.55 -17.32
CA GLU A 758 30.43 -4.46 -17.06
C GLU A 758 29.95 -3.11 -17.62
N MET A 759 29.33 -3.12 -18.81
CA MET A 759 28.84 -1.90 -19.44
C MET A 759 27.61 -1.34 -18.73
N ASN A 760 26.77 -2.21 -18.16
CA ASN A 760 25.54 -1.83 -17.47
C ASN A 760 25.79 -1.27 -16.06
N LEU A 761 26.78 -1.75 -15.31
CA LEU A 761 27.04 -1.29 -13.93
C LEU A 761 27.24 0.24 -13.86
N SER A 762 27.93 0.83 -14.85
CA SER A 762 28.13 2.29 -14.98
C SER A 762 26.86 3.10 -15.27
N GLN A 763 25.75 2.45 -15.63
CA GLN A 763 24.46 3.06 -15.95
C GLN A 763 23.48 2.98 -14.77
N PHE A 764 23.61 2.01 -13.85
CA PHE A 764 22.70 1.88 -12.69
C PHE A 764 22.59 3.16 -11.85
N PRO A 765 23.68 3.86 -11.44
CA PRO A 765 23.58 5.10 -10.68
C PRO A 765 22.84 6.23 -11.42
N LYS A 766 22.98 6.28 -12.75
CA LYS A 766 22.25 7.26 -13.59
C LYS A 766 20.76 6.95 -13.70
N MET A 767 20.36 5.69 -13.55
CA MET A 767 18.96 5.28 -13.67
C MET A 767 18.23 5.31 -12.32
N PHE A 768 18.85 4.76 -11.27
CA PHE A 768 18.23 4.53 -9.97
C PHE A 768 18.68 5.53 -8.88
N GLY A 769 19.71 6.35 -9.14
CA GLY A 769 20.37 7.20 -8.16
C GLY A 769 21.53 6.50 -7.44
N ASN A 770 22.19 7.21 -6.53
CA ASN A 770 23.49 6.80 -5.97
C ASN A 770 23.42 5.83 -4.77
N SER A 771 22.22 5.45 -4.30
CA SER A 771 22.07 4.55 -3.15
C SER A 771 22.47 3.11 -3.51
N THR A 772 23.45 2.56 -2.80
CA THR A 772 23.88 1.15 -2.96
C THR A 772 22.78 0.19 -2.49
N PHE A 773 22.20 0.44 -1.31
CA PHE A 773 21.07 -0.32 -0.76
C PHE A 773 19.92 -0.45 -1.78
N LEU A 774 19.58 0.65 -2.48
CA LEU A 774 18.55 0.61 -3.52
C LEU A 774 18.95 -0.27 -4.71
N ILE A 775 20.21 -0.22 -5.17
CA ILE A 775 20.70 -1.02 -6.31
C ILE A 775 20.77 -2.51 -5.95
N ASP A 776 21.31 -2.85 -4.78
CA ASP A 776 21.48 -4.23 -4.30
C ASP A 776 20.13 -4.92 -4.01
N SER A 777 19.09 -4.13 -3.68
CA SER A 777 17.71 -4.63 -3.53
C SER A 777 17.12 -5.20 -4.84
N ILE A 778 17.53 -4.70 -6.00
CA ILE A 778 16.90 -5.01 -7.31
C ILE A 778 16.99 -6.50 -7.69
N PRO A 779 18.17 -7.16 -7.70
CA PRO A 779 18.27 -8.59 -8.04
C PRO A 779 17.53 -9.47 -7.03
N VAL A 780 17.50 -9.09 -5.75
CA VAL A 780 16.75 -9.81 -4.71
C VAL A 780 15.25 -9.78 -5.03
N ALA A 781 14.68 -8.61 -5.34
CA ALA A 781 13.28 -8.49 -5.74
C ALA A 781 12.95 -9.27 -7.02
N GLU A 782 13.85 -9.30 -8.00
CA GLU A 782 13.64 -10.10 -9.22
C GLU A 782 13.58 -11.59 -8.89
N PHE A 783 14.51 -12.10 -8.08
CA PHE A 783 14.53 -13.50 -7.65
C PHE A 783 13.30 -13.89 -6.83
N GLN A 784 12.92 -13.10 -5.82
CA GLN A 784 11.72 -13.37 -5.01
C GLN A 784 10.44 -13.39 -5.86
N GLY A 785 10.36 -12.50 -6.85
CA GLY A 785 9.22 -12.39 -7.77
C GLY A 785 9.10 -13.49 -8.83
N ARG A 786 10.08 -14.42 -8.95
CA ARG A 786 10.00 -15.53 -9.92
C ARG A 786 8.99 -16.60 -9.47
N PRO A 787 8.19 -17.17 -10.39
CA PRO A 787 7.33 -18.32 -10.09
C PRO A 787 8.17 -19.56 -9.74
N LEU A 788 7.54 -20.60 -9.17
CA LEU A 788 8.24 -21.85 -8.83
C LEU A 788 8.61 -22.68 -10.07
N ALA A 789 9.80 -23.28 -10.03
CA ALA A 789 10.42 -24.02 -11.13
C ALA A 789 9.89 -25.47 -11.33
N ASP A 790 8.73 -25.83 -10.78
CA ASP A 790 8.27 -27.23 -10.71
C ASP A 790 7.80 -27.81 -12.06
N HIS A 791 7.54 -26.96 -13.06
CA HIS A 791 6.91 -27.35 -14.32
C HIS A 791 7.74 -26.89 -15.54
N PRO A 792 8.13 -27.78 -16.49
CA PRO A 792 9.08 -27.46 -17.58
C PRO A 792 8.76 -26.25 -18.48
N ALA A 793 7.51 -25.78 -18.52
CA ALA A 793 7.15 -24.55 -19.23
C ALA A 793 7.58 -23.24 -18.51
N VAL A 794 7.96 -23.32 -17.23
CA VAL A 794 8.51 -22.23 -16.41
C VAL A 794 10.02 -22.20 -16.61
N LYS A 795 10.48 -21.51 -17.66
CA LYS A 795 11.91 -21.41 -18.01
C LYS A 795 12.73 -20.56 -17.04
N ASN A 796 12.13 -19.54 -16.43
CA ASN A 796 12.73 -18.71 -15.39
C ASN A 796 11.86 -18.85 -14.14
N GLY A 797 12.32 -19.65 -13.19
CA GLY A 797 11.63 -19.92 -11.94
C GLY A 797 12.63 -20.13 -10.81
N ARG A 798 12.18 -19.92 -9.57
CA ARG A 798 12.97 -20.14 -8.35
C ARG A 798 12.72 -21.55 -7.77
N PRO A 799 13.65 -22.13 -7.00
CA PRO A 799 13.42 -23.39 -6.29
C PRO A 799 12.33 -23.22 -5.21
N PRO A 800 11.54 -24.28 -4.90
CA PRO A 800 10.61 -24.28 -3.77
C PRO A 800 11.30 -24.05 -2.43
N GLY A 801 10.58 -23.40 -1.52
CA GLY A 801 11.06 -23.10 -0.17
C GLY A 801 12.01 -21.89 -0.08
N ALA A 802 12.39 -21.29 -1.20
CA ALA A 802 13.37 -20.19 -1.23
C ALA A 802 12.96 -18.96 -0.37
N LEU A 803 11.67 -18.74 -0.12
CA LEU A 803 11.18 -17.63 0.70
C LEU A 803 10.70 -18.04 2.10
N THR A 804 11.03 -19.24 2.59
CA THR A 804 10.75 -19.64 3.99
C THR A 804 11.79 -19.11 4.99
N ILE A 805 12.84 -18.48 4.49
CA ILE A 805 13.85 -17.76 5.28
C ILE A 805 13.16 -16.55 5.94
N PRO A 806 13.40 -16.28 7.24
CA PRO A 806 12.90 -15.07 7.90
C PRO A 806 13.46 -13.81 7.23
N ARG A 807 12.71 -12.72 7.31
CA ARG A 807 13.14 -11.40 6.80
C ARG A 807 14.17 -10.78 7.75
N GLU A 808 15.19 -10.14 7.18
CA GLU A 808 16.18 -9.36 7.93
C GLU A 808 15.53 -8.17 8.65
N LEU A 809 16.04 -7.85 9.85
CA LEU A 809 15.47 -6.84 10.72
C LEU A 809 15.81 -5.42 10.23
N LEU A 810 14.95 -4.45 10.57
CA LEU A 810 15.15 -3.05 10.22
C LEU A 810 16.12 -2.38 11.18
N ASP A 811 17.38 -2.23 10.77
CA ASP A 811 18.35 -1.36 11.44
C ASP A 811 18.09 0.14 11.17
N ALA A 812 18.55 0.99 12.08
CA ALA A 812 18.48 2.44 11.97
C ALA A 812 19.27 3.00 10.77
N SER A 813 20.35 2.35 10.32
CA SER A 813 21.06 2.77 9.10
C SER A 813 20.21 2.58 7.85
N THR A 814 19.51 1.45 7.75
CA THR A 814 18.54 1.13 6.68
C THR A 814 17.39 2.14 6.63
N VAL A 815 16.89 2.60 7.78
CA VAL A 815 15.84 3.63 7.85
C VAL A 815 16.39 5.03 7.55
N ALA A 816 17.61 5.36 7.98
CA ALA A 816 18.26 6.63 7.61
C ALA A 816 18.51 6.74 6.10
N GLU A 817 18.93 5.66 5.44
CA GLU A 817 19.05 5.62 3.98
C GLU A 817 17.67 5.64 3.29
N ALA A 818 16.64 5.00 3.86
CA ALA A 818 15.27 5.14 3.37
C ALA A 818 14.79 6.62 3.41
N VAL A 819 15.23 7.42 4.40
CA VAL A 819 15.00 8.87 4.42
C VAL A 819 15.83 9.61 3.35
N SER A 820 17.07 9.19 3.08
CA SER A 820 17.91 9.83 2.06
C SER A 820 17.29 9.73 0.65
N VAL A 821 16.69 8.58 0.31
CA VAL A 821 16.11 8.34 -1.02
C VAL A 821 14.72 8.96 -1.24
N ILE A 822 14.02 9.43 -0.20
CA ILE A 822 12.76 10.19 -0.33
C ILE A 822 12.96 11.71 -0.37
N SER A 823 14.21 12.17 -0.34
CA SER A 823 14.57 13.59 -0.49
C SER A 823 14.18 14.15 -1.86
N CYS A 824 13.94 15.47 -1.94
CA CYS A 824 13.48 16.08 -3.18
C CYS A 824 14.57 16.13 -4.27
N TRP A 825 15.85 16.12 -3.86
CA TRP A 825 16.99 16.13 -4.78
C TRP A 825 17.30 14.74 -5.36
N TYR A 826 16.84 13.65 -4.75
CA TYR A 826 17.27 12.28 -5.14
C TYR A 826 16.95 11.95 -6.61
N GLU A 827 15.94 12.60 -7.17
CA GLU A 827 15.50 12.38 -8.55
C GLU A 827 16.29 13.22 -9.58
N ASP A 828 17.04 14.24 -9.13
CA ASP A 828 17.86 15.10 -10.01
C ASP A 828 18.90 14.29 -10.79
N LYS A 829 18.90 14.49 -12.12
CA LYS A 829 19.82 13.81 -13.06
C LYS A 829 19.67 12.28 -13.11
N THR A 830 18.62 11.73 -12.49
CA THR A 830 18.26 10.30 -12.60
C THR A 830 17.21 10.07 -13.70
N GLU A 831 16.86 8.80 -13.96
CA GLU A 831 15.77 8.44 -14.88
C GLU A 831 14.42 8.16 -14.16
N TRP A 832 14.31 8.47 -12.87
CA TRP A 832 13.04 8.43 -12.13
C TRP A 832 12.01 9.39 -12.76
N GLY A 833 10.75 8.95 -12.84
CA GLY A 833 9.68 9.69 -13.50
C GLY A 833 9.75 9.75 -15.03
N GLN A 834 10.96 9.75 -15.59
CA GLN A 834 11.19 9.83 -17.04
C GLN A 834 11.20 8.46 -17.72
N ARG A 835 11.78 7.43 -17.08
CA ARG A 835 11.84 6.05 -17.59
C ARG A 835 11.56 4.98 -16.53
N VAL A 836 11.86 5.27 -15.26
CA VAL A 836 11.75 4.40 -14.08
C VAL A 836 10.59 4.86 -13.20
N GLY A 837 9.77 3.92 -12.73
CA GLY A 837 8.61 4.19 -11.85
C GLY A 837 7.35 4.66 -12.58
N TRP A 838 6.49 5.38 -11.85
CA TRP A 838 5.34 6.12 -12.37
C TRP A 838 5.81 7.33 -13.19
N ILE A 839 5.16 7.57 -14.34
CA ILE A 839 5.63 8.54 -15.34
C ILE A 839 5.12 9.96 -15.06
N TYR A 840 6.04 10.93 -15.17
CA TYR A 840 5.80 12.35 -14.85
C TYR A 840 5.23 13.15 -16.03
N GLY A 841 4.75 14.37 -15.74
CA GLY A 841 4.33 15.33 -16.75
C GLY A 841 2.96 15.11 -17.41
N SER A 842 2.10 14.24 -16.86
CA SER A 842 0.70 14.07 -17.30
C SER A 842 -0.27 14.10 -16.13
N VAL A 843 -1.50 14.60 -16.36
CA VAL A 843 -2.61 14.56 -15.40
C VAL A 843 -3.22 13.14 -15.24
N THR A 844 -2.86 12.21 -16.13
CA THR A 844 -3.23 10.79 -16.08
C THR A 844 -1.98 9.92 -16.17
N GLU A 845 -1.17 9.94 -15.11
CA GLU A 845 0.08 9.17 -15.00
C GLU A 845 -0.17 7.65 -15.08
N ASP A 846 -1.37 7.20 -14.71
CA ASP A 846 -1.77 5.80 -14.66
C ASP A 846 -1.83 5.15 -16.05
N VAL A 847 -2.58 5.74 -16.97
CA VAL A 847 -2.71 5.25 -18.35
C VAL A 847 -1.34 5.26 -19.05
N VAL A 848 -0.52 6.29 -18.83
CA VAL A 848 0.85 6.40 -19.38
C VAL A 848 1.79 5.34 -18.83
N THR A 849 1.77 5.13 -17.51
CA THR A 849 2.62 4.14 -16.82
C THR A 849 2.26 2.71 -17.28
N GLY A 850 0.97 2.41 -17.41
CA GLY A 850 0.49 1.15 -17.99
C GLY A 850 0.85 0.98 -19.47
N TYR A 851 0.68 2.03 -20.28
CA TYR A 851 1.09 2.05 -21.69
C TYR A 851 2.58 1.76 -21.86
N ARG A 852 3.45 2.38 -21.05
CA ARG A 852 4.90 2.19 -21.18
C ARG A 852 5.35 0.77 -20.90
N MET A 853 4.77 0.10 -19.91
CA MET A 853 5.05 -1.33 -19.65
C MET A 853 4.62 -2.22 -20.82
N HIS A 854 3.43 -1.99 -21.39
CA HIS A 854 2.97 -2.71 -22.58
C HIS A 854 3.82 -2.39 -23.83
N ASN A 855 4.31 -1.16 -23.97
CA ASN A 855 5.20 -0.76 -25.06
C ASN A 855 6.57 -1.47 -25.01
N ARG A 856 7.09 -1.74 -23.79
CA ARG A 856 8.25 -2.62 -23.54
C ARG A 856 7.94 -4.10 -23.85
N GLY A 857 6.68 -4.52 -23.91
CA GLY A 857 6.26 -5.87 -24.27
C GLY A 857 5.77 -6.75 -23.11
N TRP A 858 5.62 -6.18 -21.91
CA TRP A 858 4.94 -6.84 -20.79
C TRP A 858 3.45 -7.07 -21.10
N LYS A 859 2.77 -7.82 -20.24
CA LYS A 859 1.31 -8.05 -20.29
C LYS A 859 0.69 -7.74 -18.94
N SER A 860 -0.54 -7.26 -18.91
CA SER A 860 -1.35 -7.23 -17.70
C SER A 860 -2.44 -8.30 -17.73
N VAL A 861 -3.14 -8.46 -16.61
CA VAL A 861 -4.29 -9.36 -16.48
C VAL A 861 -5.42 -8.65 -15.75
N TYR A 862 -6.65 -8.90 -16.17
CA TYR A 862 -7.83 -8.46 -15.46
C TYR A 862 -8.36 -9.56 -14.53
N CYS A 863 -8.45 -9.27 -13.24
CA CYS A 863 -8.94 -10.20 -12.22
C CYS A 863 -10.36 -9.82 -11.78
N VAL A 864 -11.37 -10.46 -12.38
CA VAL A 864 -12.76 -10.36 -11.92
C VAL A 864 -13.00 -11.45 -10.88
N THR A 865 -13.21 -11.04 -9.63
CA THR A 865 -13.36 -11.89 -8.44
C THR A 865 -14.85 -12.18 -8.16
N LYS A 866 -15.16 -13.30 -7.48
CA LYS A 866 -16.57 -13.71 -7.22
C LYS A 866 -17.33 -12.80 -6.24
N ARG A 867 -16.58 -12.13 -5.36
CA ARG A 867 -17.00 -10.98 -4.56
C ARG A 867 -16.09 -9.83 -4.96
N ASP A 868 -16.56 -8.59 -4.91
CA ASP A 868 -15.71 -7.44 -5.23
C ASP A 868 -14.43 -7.46 -4.38
N ALA A 869 -13.26 -7.36 -5.02
CA ALA A 869 -11.97 -7.41 -4.34
C ALA A 869 -11.78 -6.17 -3.43
N PHE A 870 -11.97 -5.01 -4.03
CA PHE A 870 -11.84 -3.70 -3.40
C PHE A 870 -13.13 -2.91 -3.61
N ARG A 871 -13.44 -2.01 -2.68
CA ARG A 871 -14.53 -1.03 -2.83
C ARG A 871 -14.06 0.34 -2.32
N GLY A 872 -14.55 1.41 -2.93
CA GLY A 872 -14.31 2.78 -2.46
C GLY A 872 -15.52 3.70 -2.55
N THR A 873 -15.32 5.01 -2.43
CA THR A 873 -16.43 5.99 -2.39
C THR A 873 -16.59 6.75 -3.72
N ALA A 874 -17.78 6.68 -4.33
CA ALA A 874 -18.09 7.47 -5.52
C ALA A 874 -18.34 8.95 -5.15
N PRO A 875 -18.06 9.92 -6.04
CA PRO A 875 -18.51 11.30 -5.86
C PRO A 875 -20.04 11.35 -5.93
N ILE A 876 -20.69 11.76 -4.84
CA ILE A 876 -22.16 11.90 -4.77
C ILE A 876 -22.69 13.10 -5.57
N ASN A 877 -21.83 14.09 -5.84
CA ASN A 877 -22.19 15.32 -6.55
C ASN A 877 -21.90 15.24 -8.04
N LEU A 878 -22.79 15.79 -8.86
CA LEU A 878 -22.58 15.93 -10.31
C LEU A 878 -21.36 16.82 -10.63
N THR A 879 -21.10 17.87 -9.84
CA THR A 879 -19.96 18.78 -10.05
C THR A 879 -18.63 18.05 -9.93
N ASP A 880 -18.41 17.32 -8.85
CA ASP A 880 -17.19 16.54 -8.63
C ASP A 880 -17.03 15.42 -9.69
N ARG A 881 -18.15 14.81 -10.09
CA ARG A 881 -18.18 13.80 -11.16
C ARG A 881 -17.81 14.39 -12.53
N LEU A 882 -18.30 15.58 -12.87
CA LEU A 882 -17.93 16.29 -14.10
C LEU A 882 -16.47 16.77 -14.06
N HIS A 883 -15.98 17.26 -12.92
CA HIS A 883 -14.56 17.60 -12.74
C HIS A 883 -13.65 16.37 -12.86
N GLN A 884 -14.07 15.19 -12.38
CA GLN A 884 -13.34 13.94 -12.57
C GLN A 884 -13.24 13.57 -14.06
N VAL A 885 -14.36 13.61 -14.80
CA VAL A 885 -14.41 13.32 -16.25
C VAL A 885 -13.59 14.34 -17.05
N LEU A 886 -13.63 15.62 -16.67
CA LEU A 886 -12.81 16.68 -17.25
C LEU A 886 -11.31 16.35 -17.08
N ARG A 887 -10.85 15.99 -15.87
CA ARG A 887 -9.46 15.60 -15.61
C ARG A 887 -9.01 14.41 -16.47
N TRP A 888 -9.83 13.36 -16.59
CA TRP A 888 -9.55 12.20 -17.43
C TRP A 888 -9.44 12.56 -18.92
N ALA A 889 -10.35 13.41 -19.43
CA ALA A 889 -10.35 13.84 -20.81
C ALA A 889 -9.15 14.75 -21.12
N THR A 890 -8.79 15.69 -20.23
CA THR A 890 -7.62 16.57 -20.40
C THR A 890 -6.33 15.77 -20.40
N GLY A 891 -6.16 14.81 -19.47
CA GLY A 891 -5.02 13.90 -19.46
C GLY A 891 -4.93 13.05 -20.74
N SER A 892 -6.07 12.55 -21.25
CA SER A 892 -6.12 11.80 -22.51
C SER A 892 -5.69 12.65 -23.73
N VAL A 893 -6.03 13.94 -23.75
CA VAL A 893 -5.56 14.90 -24.77
C VAL A 893 -4.06 15.19 -24.61
N GLU A 894 -3.54 15.33 -23.39
CA GLU A 894 -2.09 15.42 -23.16
C GLU A 894 -1.35 14.18 -23.69
N ILE A 895 -1.86 12.97 -23.40
CA ILE A 895 -1.28 11.71 -23.89
C ILE A 895 -1.21 11.70 -25.42
N PHE A 896 -2.26 12.15 -26.10
CA PHE A 896 -2.32 12.21 -27.57
C PHE A 896 -1.28 13.16 -28.17
N PHE A 897 -1.02 14.32 -27.57
CA PHE A 897 0.01 15.25 -28.05
C PHE A 897 1.43 14.95 -27.51
N SER A 898 1.56 14.10 -26.50
CA SER A 898 2.85 13.70 -25.91
C SER A 898 3.65 12.74 -26.80
N ARG A 899 4.94 12.56 -26.47
CA ARG A 899 5.79 11.50 -27.03
C ARG A 899 5.25 10.08 -26.79
N ASN A 900 4.33 9.90 -25.84
CA ASN A 900 3.74 8.59 -25.50
C ASN A 900 2.52 8.21 -26.37
N ASN A 901 2.24 8.92 -27.47
CA ASN A 901 1.15 8.60 -28.38
C ASN A 901 1.24 7.16 -28.93
N ALA A 902 0.12 6.42 -28.90
CA ALA A 902 0.00 5.04 -29.35
C ALA A 902 0.36 4.79 -30.83
N LEU A 903 0.34 5.83 -31.68
CA LEU A 903 0.82 5.77 -33.07
C LEU A 903 2.34 5.55 -33.16
N LEU A 904 3.10 5.99 -32.16
CA LEU A 904 4.56 5.83 -32.06
C LEU A 904 4.98 4.54 -31.33
N ALA A 905 4.02 3.67 -30.98
CA ALA A 905 4.27 2.46 -30.20
C ALA A 905 5.17 1.43 -30.93
N SER A 906 6.04 0.79 -30.15
CA SER A 906 7.05 -0.16 -30.60
C SER A 906 6.44 -1.39 -31.30
N PRO A 907 7.21 -2.11 -32.15
CA PRO A 907 6.76 -3.35 -32.76
C PRO A 907 6.31 -4.43 -31.75
N ARG A 908 6.72 -4.34 -30.48
CA ARG A 908 6.41 -5.34 -29.44
C ARG A 908 4.94 -5.29 -28.97
N MET A 909 4.27 -4.15 -29.07
CA MET A 909 2.86 -4.04 -28.66
C MET A 909 1.92 -4.53 -29.78
N LYS A 910 0.96 -5.39 -29.42
CA LYS A 910 -0.02 -5.96 -30.37
C LYS A 910 -0.82 -4.86 -31.08
N PHE A 911 -1.09 -5.03 -32.38
CA PHE A 911 -1.85 -4.08 -33.21
C PHE A 911 -3.19 -3.66 -32.59
N LEU A 912 -4.03 -4.62 -32.17
CA LEU A 912 -5.31 -4.33 -31.52
C LEU A 912 -5.15 -3.60 -30.16
N GLN A 913 -4.03 -3.79 -29.45
CA GLN A 913 -3.73 -3.03 -28.22
C GLN A 913 -3.32 -1.58 -28.55
N ARG A 914 -2.63 -1.34 -29.68
CA ARG A 914 -2.36 0.02 -30.16
C ARG A 914 -3.65 0.75 -30.51
N ILE A 915 -4.59 0.06 -31.16
CA ILE A 915 -5.94 0.59 -31.43
C ILE A 915 -6.67 0.92 -30.13
N ALA A 916 -6.61 0.05 -29.11
CA ALA A 916 -7.20 0.33 -27.80
C ALA A 916 -6.62 1.59 -27.13
N TYR A 917 -5.29 1.72 -27.06
CA TYR A 917 -4.63 2.92 -26.51
C TYR A 917 -4.88 4.17 -27.36
N LEU A 918 -4.98 4.03 -28.69
CA LEU A 918 -5.32 5.12 -29.59
C LEU A 918 -6.76 5.60 -29.36
N ASN A 919 -7.71 4.69 -29.10
CA ASN A 919 -9.08 5.04 -28.74
C ASN A 919 -9.12 5.84 -27.42
N VAL A 920 -8.31 5.44 -26.42
CA VAL A 920 -8.18 6.19 -25.15
C VAL A 920 -7.60 7.60 -25.37
N GLY A 921 -6.68 7.80 -26.31
CA GLY A 921 -6.20 9.14 -26.66
C GLY A 921 -7.17 9.97 -27.52
N ILE A 922 -7.98 9.33 -28.38
CA ILE A 922 -8.83 9.99 -29.37
C ILE A 922 -10.25 10.29 -28.85
N TYR A 923 -10.79 9.56 -27.87
CA TYR A 923 -12.19 9.72 -27.45
C TYR A 923 -12.59 11.17 -27.08
N PRO A 924 -11.76 12.04 -26.47
CA PRO A 924 -12.19 13.40 -26.14
C PRO A 924 -12.53 14.23 -27.38
N PHE A 925 -11.81 14.03 -28.50
CA PHE A 925 -12.02 14.76 -29.75
C PHE A 925 -13.36 14.43 -30.43
N THR A 926 -14.02 13.33 -30.05
CA THR A 926 -15.40 13.03 -30.51
C THR A 926 -16.40 14.13 -30.11
N SER A 927 -16.14 14.87 -29.03
CA SER A 927 -16.97 15.99 -28.55
C SER A 927 -17.27 17.05 -29.61
N ILE A 928 -16.27 17.43 -30.41
CA ILE A 928 -16.39 18.47 -31.44
C ILE A 928 -17.44 18.05 -32.48
N PHE A 929 -17.32 16.83 -32.99
CA PHE A 929 -18.25 16.27 -33.98
C PHE A 929 -19.62 15.98 -33.36
N LEU A 930 -19.66 15.52 -32.11
CA LEU A 930 -20.90 15.27 -31.36
C LEU A 930 -21.73 16.55 -31.19
N ILE A 931 -21.10 17.65 -30.80
CA ILE A 931 -21.79 18.94 -30.61
C ILE A 931 -22.28 19.50 -31.94
N VAL A 932 -21.47 19.48 -33.00
CA VAL A 932 -21.92 19.86 -34.35
C VAL A 932 -23.13 19.02 -34.78
N TYR A 933 -23.05 17.70 -34.62
CA TYR A 933 -24.13 16.79 -35.00
C TYR A 933 -25.41 16.98 -34.17
N CYS A 934 -25.31 17.30 -32.88
CA CYS A 934 -26.46 17.65 -32.05
C CYS A 934 -27.15 18.96 -32.50
N PHE A 935 -26.42 19.92 -33.07
CA PHE A 935 -27.00 21.16 -33.60
C PHE A 935 -27.56 21.02 -35.03
N LEU A 936 -27.12 20.05 -35.83
CA LEU A 936 -27.59 19.87 -37.22
C LEU A 936 -29.13 19.77 -37.40
N PRO A 937 -29.89 19.04 -36.54
CA PRO A 937 -31.35 19.03 -36.63
C PRO A 937 -31.98 20.41 -36.36
N ALA A 938 -31.45 21.16 -35.39
CA ALA A 938 -31.92 22.51 -35.08
C ALA A 938 -31.60 23.49 -36.22
N LEU A 939 -30.38 23.45 -36.77
CA LEU A 939 -30.00 24.26 -37.94
C LEU A 939 -30.86 23.95 -39.16
N SER A 940 -31.20 22.68 -39.39
CA SER A 940 -32.11 22.29 -40.48
C SER A 940 -33.52 22.87 -40.27
N LEU A 941 -34.03 22.82 -39.03
CA LEU A 941 -35.36 23.34 -38.68
C LEU A 941 -35.45 24.87 -38.72
N PHE A 942 -34.38 25.59 -38.35
CA PHE A 942 -34.33 27.06 -38.43
C PHE A 942 -34.07 27.60 -39.85
N SER A 943 -33.28 26.89 -40.66
CA SER A 943 -32.98 27.32 -42.04
C SER A 943 -34.03 26.89 -43.08
N GLY A 944 -34.87 25.91 -42.75
CA GLY A 944 -35.75 25.25 -43.72
C GLY A 944 -35.01 24.35 -44.73
N GLN A 945 -33.69 24.21 -44.60
CA GLN A 945 -32.86 23.39 -45.49
C GLN A 945 -32.65 21.99 -44.89
N PHE A 946 -32.95 20.94 -45.65
CA PHE A 946 -32.81 19.56 -45.19
C PHE A 946 -31.47 18.93 -45.59
N ILE A 947 -30.87 18.14 -44.69
CA ILE A 947 -29.60 17.41 -44.91
C ILE A 947 -29.72 16.34 -46.02
N VAL A 948 -30.94 15.85 -46.26
CA VAL A 948 -31.29 14.86 -47.29
C VAL A 948 -32.45 15.40 -48.12
N GLN A 949 -32.19 15.65 -49.41
CA GLN A 949 -33.14 16.28 -50.32
C GLN A 949 -34.33 15.37 -50.68
N THR A 950 -34.12 14.05 -50.74
CA THR A 950 -35.14 13.05 -51.09
C THR A 950 -35.01 11.77 -50.26
N LEU A 951 -36.13 11.25 -49.75
CA LEU A 951 -36.18 9.99 -49.01
C LEU A 951 -36.15 8.79 -49.97
N ASN A 952 -34.97 8.48 -50.49
CA ASN A 952 -34.77 7.31 -51.34
C ASN A 952 -34.97 6.00 -50.55
N VAL A 953 -35.65 5.01 -51.12
CA VAL A 953 -35.86 3.67 -50.52
C VAL A 953 -34.54 3.02 -50.10
N THR A 954 -33.47 3.21 -50.89
CA THR A 954 -32.14 2.68 -50.55
C THR A 954 -31.56 3.27 -49.26
N PHE A 955 -31.76 4.57 -49.02
CA PHE A 955 -31.35 5.25 -47.78
C PHE A 955 -32.13 4.72 -46.57
N LEU A 956 -33.45 4.57 -46.70
CA LEU A 956 -34.31 4.02 -45.64
C LEU A 956 -33.91 2.57 -45.28
N VAL A 957 -33.59 1.74 -46.29
CA VAL A 957 -33.09 0.37 -46.07
C VAL A 957 -31.75 0.38 -45.34
N TYR A 958 -30.77 1.21 -45.73
CA TYR A 958 -29.51 1.31 -44.99
C TYR A 958 -29.71 1.75 -43.54
N LEU A 959 -30.53 2.79 -43.31
CA LEU A 959 -30.82 3.31 -41.97
C LEU A 959 -31.51 2.26 -41.09
N LEU A 960 -32.46 1.50 -41.65
CA LEU A 960 -33.11 0.38 -40.96
C LEU A 960 -32.11 -0.72 -40.58
N VAL A 961 -31.23 -1.15 -41.49
CA VAL A 961 -30.23 -2.20 -41.22
C VAL A 961 -29.18 -1.72 -40.21
N ILE A 962 -28.75 -0.45 -40.27
CA ILE A 962 -27.85 0.15 -39.26
C ILE A 962 -28.53 0.21 -37.89
N SER A 963 -29.83 0.51 -37.83
CA SER A 963 -30.60 0.54 -36.57
C SER A 963 -30.77 -0.87 -35.98
N LEU A 964 -31.21 -1.84 -36.78
CA LEU A 964 -31.39 -3.23 -36.36
C LEU A 964 -30.07 -3.88 -35.91
N THR A 965 -28.96 -3.65 -36.65
CA THR A 965 -27.64 -4.16 -36.24
C THR A 965 -27.11 -3.50 -34.96
N LEU A 966 -27.48 -2.24 -34.67
CA LEU A 966 -27.13 -1.58 -33.40
C LEU A 966 -27.84 -2.28 -32.24
N CYS A 967 -29.16 -2.41 -32.30
CA CYS A 967 -29.96 -3.03 -31.25
C CYS A 967 -29.55 -4.49 -31.00
N LEU A 968 -29.30 -5.26 -32.06
CA LEU A 968 -28.85 -6.67 -31.93
C LEU A 968 -27.43 -6.78 -31.32
N LEU A 969 -26.53 -5.84 -31.61
CA LEU A 969 -25.20 -5.82 -31.00
C LEU A 969 -25.26 -5.43 -29.51
N ALA A 970 -26.05 -4.41 -29.15
CA ALA A 970 -26.25 -4.02 -27.75
C ALA A 970 -26.83 -5.17 -26.92
N LEU A 971 -27.88 -5.84 -27.42
CA LEU A 971 -28.48 -7.00 -26.75
C LEU A 971 -27.50 -8.17 -26.57
N LEU A 972 -26.59 -8.40 -27.52
CA LEU A 972 -25.55 -9.42 -27.39
C LEU A 972 -24.41 -8.99 -26.45
N GLU A 973 -24.01 -7.72 -26.46
CA GLU A 973 -22.99 -7.13 -25.57
C GLU A 973 -23.44 -7.23 -24.10
N ILE A 974 -24.69 -6.87 -23.82
CA ILE A 974 -25.38 -7.06 -22.54
C ILE A 974 -25.41 -8.56 -22.16
N LYS A 975 -25.80 -9.44 -23.10
CA LYS A 975 -25.93 -10.88 -22.83
C LYS A 975 -24.61 -11.60 -22.52
N TRP A 976 -23.46 -11.17 -23.04
CA TRP A 976 -22.17 -11.78 -22.69
C TRP A 976 -21.48 -11.13 -21.48
N SER A 977 -21.72 -9.85 -21.22
CA SER A 977 -21.14 -9.13 -20.08
C SER A 977 -21.86 -9.40 -18.76
N GLY A 978 -23.18 -9.58 -18.80
CA GLY A 978 -24.03 -9.80 -17.62
C GLY A 978 -24.52 -8.52 -16.93
N ILE A 979 -24.51 -7.39 -17.64
CA ILE A 979 -24.90 -6.06 -17.16
C ILE A 979 -26.42 -5.83 -17.34
N ALA A 980 -27.04 -4.93 -16.57
CA ALA A 980 -28.44 -4.53 -16.81
C ALA A 980 -28.59 -3.61 -18.04
N LEU A 981 -29.70 -3.75 -18.79
CA LEU A 981 -30.01 -2.87 -19.93
C LEU A 981 -30.09 -1.38 -19.53
N GLU A 982 -30.59 -1.11 -18.32
CA GLU A 982 -30.70 0.24 -17.76
C GLU A 982 -29.32 0.88 -17.50
N GLU A 983 -28.37 0.12 -16.96
CA GLU A 983 -26.99 0.58 -16.76
C GLU A 983 -26.29 0.87 -18.10
N TRP A 984 -26.45 -0.02 -19.09
CA TRP A 984 -25.90 0.19 -20.44
C TRP A 984 -26.47 1.46 -21.08
N TRP A 985 -27.79 1.65 -21.04
CA TRP A 985 -28.44 2.84 -21.60
C TRP A 985 -28.03 4.13 -20.87
N ARG A 986 -27.94 4.10 -19.54
CA ARG A 986 -27.55 5.27 -18.74
C ARG A 986 -26.07 5.63 -18.92
N ASN A 987 -25.19 4.64 -19.18
CA ASN A 987 -23.81 4.89 -19.58
C ASN A 987 -23.74 5.71 -20.89
N GLU A 988 -24.51 5.33 -21.91
CA GLU A 988 -24.55 6.06 -23.19
C GLU A 988 -25.14 7.48 -23.03
N GLN A 989 -26.16 7.65 -22.18
CA GLN A 989 -26.68 8.97 -21.82
C GLN A 989 -25.62 9.83 -21.12
N PHE A 990 -24.85 9.26 -20.19
CA PHE A 990 -23.79 9.98 -19.49
C PHE A 990 -22.60 10.29 -20.42
N TRP A 991 -22.27 9.40 -21.37
CA TRP A 991 -21.29 9.65 -22.42
C TRP A 991 -21.68 10.84 -23.31
N LEU A 992 -22.97 10.97 -23.68
CA LEU A 992 -23.47 12.13 -24.41
C LEU A 992 -23.35 13.43 -23.60
N ILE A 993 -23.65 13.40 -22.29
CA ILE A 993 -23.51 14.55 -21.39
C ILE A 993 -22.04 14.96 -21.25
N GLY A 994 -21.13 14.01 -21.00
CA GLY A 994 -19.69 14.27 -20.93
C GLY A 994 -19.12 14.77 -22.26
N GLY A 995 -19.54 14.17 -23.37
CA GLY A 995 -19.19 14.54 -24.73
C GLY A 995 -19.61 15.97 -25.11
N THR A 996 -20.79 16.40 -24.69
CA THR A 996 -21.32 17.76 -24.97
C THR A 996 -20.82 18.83 -24.00
N SER A 997 -20.11 18.47 -22.93
CA SER A 997 -19.61 19.42 -21.92
C SER A 997 -18.13 19.21 -21.59
N ALA A 998 -17.82 18.32 -20.63
CA ALA A 998 -16.47 18.12 -20.08
C ALA A 998 -15.42 17.74 -21.15
N HIS A 999 -15.78 16.92 -22.13
CA HIS A 999 -14.85 16.52 -23.19
C HIS A 999 -14.51 17.68 -24.15
N LEU A 1000 -15.47 18.54 -24.49
CA LEU A 1000 -15.17 19.75 -25.29
C LEU A 1000 -14.25 20.69 -24.51
N ALA A 1001 -14.57 20.95 -23.23
CA ALA A 1001 -13.76 21.80 -22.37
C ALA A 1001 -12.31 21.26 -22.24
N ALA A 1002 -12.14 19.95 -22.06
CA ALA A 1002 -10.85 19.28 -22.04
C ALA A 1002 -10.06 19.42 -23.35
N VAL A 1003 -10.71 19.27 -24.52
CA VAL A 1003 -10.05 19.41 -25.82
C VAL A 1003 -9.62 20.86 -26.06
N LEU A 1004 -10.46 21.84 -25.71
CA LEU A 1004 -10.10 23.26 -25.80
C LEU A 1004 -8.95 23.61 -24.85
N GLN A 1005 -8.99 23.15 -23.60
CA GLN A 1005 -7.90 23.34 -22.62
C GLN A 1005 -6.59 22.68 -23.09
N GLY A 1006 -6.65 21.44 -23.59
CA GLY A 1006 -5.47 20.70 -24.08
C GLY A 1006 -4.85 21.35 -25.32
N LEU A 1007 -5.68 21.81 -26.27
CA LEU A 1007 -5.19 22.57 -27.43
C LEU A 1007 -4.55 23.90 -27.00
N LEU A 1008 -5.15 24.63 -26.05
CA LEU A 1008 -4.57 25.85 -25.50
C LEU A 1008 -3.23 25.58 -24.78
N LYS A 1009 -3.13 24.51 -23.99
CA LYS A 1009 -1.86 24.11 -23.34
C LYS A 1009 -0.77 23.76 -24.38
N VAL A 1010 -1.11 23.04 -25.44
CA VAL A 1010 -0.17 22.66 -26.51
C VAL A 1010 0.27 23.85 -27.36
N ILE A 1011 -0.61 24.82 -27.62
CA ILE A 1011 -0.32 26.00 -28.45
C ILE A 1011 0.38 27.12 -27.67
N ALA A 1012 -0.01 27.36 -26.41
CA ALA A 1012 0.44 28.50 -25.61
C ALA A 1012 1.39 28.12 -24.45
N GLY A 1013 1.62 26.83 -24.19
CA GLY A 1013 2.50 26.36 -23.11
C GLY A 1013 1.97 26.57 -21.69
N ILE A 1014 0.73 27.06 -21.53
CA ILE A 1014 0.15 27.40 -20.23
C ILE A 1014 -0.20 26.14 -19.44
N GLU A 1015 0.34 26.01 -18.22
CA GLU A 1015 -0.03 24.95 -17.31
C GLU A 1015 -1.43 25.15 -16.73
N ILE A 1016 -2.24 24.08 -16.76
CA ILE A 1016 -3.62 24.10 -16.25
C ILE A 1016 -3.58 23.89 -14.74
N SER A 1017 -4.17 24.81 -13.98
CA SER A 1017 -4.24 24.73 -12.53
C SER A 1017 -5.04 23.50 -12.09
N PHE A 1018 -4.48 22.74 -11.15
CA PHE A 1018 -4.99 21.43 -10.76
C PHE A 1018 -5.88 21.52 -9.52
N THR A 1019 -7.20 21.40 -9.70
CA THR A 1019 -8.16 21.28 -8.60
C THR A 1019 -8.36 19.82 -8.21
N LEU A 1020 -8.04 19.49 -6.96
CA LEU A 1020 -8.47 18.24 -6.34
C LEU A 1020 -9.98 18.29 -6.13
N THR A 1021 -10.70 17.28 -6.60
CA THR A 1021 -12.12 17.05 -6.26
C THR A 1021 -12.22 16.61 -4.82
N SER A 1022 -12.94 17.37 -3.99
CA SER A 1022 -13.20 17.04 -2.59
C SER A 1022 -13.87 15.68 -2.45
N LYS A 1023 -13.39 14.84 -1.51
CA LYS A 1023 -14.01 13.55 -1.14
C LYS A 1023 -14.72 13.59 0.21
N SER A 1024 -14.91 14.78 0.78
CA SER A 1024 -15.84 15.02 1.88
C SER A 1024 -17.22 14.46 1.53
N ALA A 1025 -17.75 13.58 2.38
CA ALA A 1025 -19.20 13.45 2.52
C ALA A 1025 -19.79 14.82 2.89
N GLY A 1026 -21.04 15.08 2.51
CA GLY A 1026 -21.72 16.28 2.98
C GLY A 1026 -21.88 16.25 4.51
N ASP A 1027 -21.79 17.42 5.14
CA ASP A 1027 -22.20 17.60 6.54
C ASP A 1027 -23.74 17.54 6.61
N ASP A 1028 -24.28 16.37 7.00
CA ASP A 1028 -25.69 16.11 7.36
C ASP A 1028 -25.82 15.87 8.88
#